data_AF-A0A3S0BRX0-F1
#
_entry.id   AF-A0A3S0BRX0-F1
#
_cell.length_a   1.000
_cell.length_b   1.000
_cell.length_c   1.000
_cell.angle_alpha   90.00
_cell.angle_beta   90.00
_cell.angle_gamma   90.00
#
_symmetry.space_group_name_H-M   'P 1'
#
loop_
_entity.id
_entity.type
_entity.pdbx_description
1 polymer ?
#
loop_
_entity_poly.entity_id
_entity_poly.type
_entity_poly.pdbx_seq_one_letter_code
_entity_poly.pdbx_strand_id
1 'polypeptide(L)'
;MRVTGDQIVSFMQEQAYKPMTYKELEKHFGVGRADDFKEFIKLLNQLEESGDVVRGANDRYGVPERMNLVKGRLQAHAKGFAFLIPEDREHPDVYINANDLHTAMNNDIVFVRITAKSQGGGRLEGEVVKIIARANTQIVGVFQGMETYAFVIADDKRLARDIFIPQQAFNGAVTGQKVVVRIVNYPEGRSAAEGEVIEILGHKDDPGVDILAIVRKHQLPEVFPEDVMAEADAVPDRISEEEIVSQGRRDLRGKRIVTIDGEDAKDLDDAVNVEVLENGNVRLGVHIADVSYYVREGSALDTEAYNRGCSVYLTDRVIPMLPHRLSNGICSLNPQVDRLTMSCEMEFDADLKVVSHDIFTSVIRTSERMTYKNVRLLLTGEAEPELVERYAYLMEDFKRMEALAARLRSRRMKRGAIDFDFEESKILVDADGKPTDIVKRERSVAEMMIEEFMLAANETVAEHFTWLKVPFLYRIHEDPDAEKLMNFMEFVTTFGYAMKGGKGGTIHARALQNLLEEIKDTPEETVISKVMLRSMKQARYDSQSLGHFGLAAEFYSHFTSPIRRYPDLVIHRVIREVLENGGTLSDERHEYLASRMNDIAQQSSERERIAVDAERETEALKKAQYMLDKIGEEFEGIISSVTGFGMFIELDNTVEGLIRLSDLTDDYYNHHEQQHALIGERTSKMFRIGDSVKVRVVRVNMDEHTVDFELVDMKPRKEGVFPRRAGGGGGKFKGAGGFKGFRGGKGAVGKGGADRGKGKDKGNDRGNDKGKSGTGRREKGKGGYVAVGTSESAAPEGVRGRKRSRGDGAAAAGEAAPQRVEGGGVTDAAGGAKARRKKSSGDDAPWWDKKRGKKGRAGGGTLSEGGSLSERLAAVGAGRTDSGTGRRAAKGRGGIALGGGGGEAAPDTGAAPAERGAVDWASGVNALAKGGRRRSEGGEGSDKKRRR
;
A
#
# COMPACT_ATOMS: atom_id res chain seq x y z
N MET A 1 1.67 36.41 18.66
CA MET A 1 0.87 35.58 17.73
C MET A 1 1.70 34.33 17.48
N ARG A 2 1.14 33.12 17.62
CA ARG A 2 1.87 31.90 17.23
C ARG A 2 1.91 31.84 15.70
N VAL A 3 3.07 31.51 15.15
CA VAL A 3 3.28 31.31 13.71
C VAL A 3 2.95 29.86 13.39
N THR A 4 2.16 29.59 12.34
CA THR A 4 1.85 28.22 11.89
C THR A 4 2.77 27.79 10.74
N GLY A 5 2.83 26.48 10.46
CA GLY A 5 3.64 25.96 9.35
C GLY A 5 3.21 26.54 8.02
N ASP A 6 1.91 26.56 7.77
CA ASP A 6 1.28 27.08 6.54
C ASP A 6 1.60 28.55 6.32
N GLN A 7 1.70 29.36 7.39
CA GLN A 7 2.09 30.77 7.29
C GLN A 7 3.54 30.92 6.81
N ILE A 8 4.45 30.04 7.25
CA ILE A 8 5.85 30.02 6.81
C ILE A 8 5.93 29.57 5.34
N VAL A 9 5.28 28.45 5.00
CA VAL A 9 5.28 27.88 3.64
C VAL A 9 4.62 28.85 2.64
N SER A 10 3.44 29.39 2.96
CA SER A 10 2.72 30.35 2.10
C SER A 10 3.55 31.61 1.85
N PHE A 11 4.19 32.16 2.89
CA PHE A 11 5.09 33.32 2.74
C PHE A 11 6.26 33.00 1.80
N MET A 12 6.85 31.80 1.91
CA MET A 12 7.92 31.37 0.99
C MET A 12 7.43 31.13 -0.45
N GLN A 13 6.13 30.90 -0.65
CA GLN A 13 5.46 30.76 -1.95
C GLN A 13 5.07 32.11 -2.61
N GLU A 14 5.15 33.26 -1.92
CA GLU A 14 4.88 34.58 -2.49
C GLU A 14 5.90 35.00 -3.56
N GLN A 15 5.48 35.61 -4.69
CA GLN A 15 6.43 36.05 -5.74
C GLN A 15 7.47 37.10 -5.27
N ALA A 16 7.20 37.82 -4.19
CA ALA A 16 8.15 38.76 -3.58
C ALA A 16 9.20 38.10 -2.66
N TYR A 17 9.00 36.83 -2.28
CA TYR A 17 9.90 36.14 -1.36
C TYR A 17 11.28 35.88 -1.97
N LYS A 18 12.31 36.08 -1.15
CA LYS A 18 13.70 35.72 -1.42
C LYS A 18 14.17 34.80 -0.28
N PRO A 19 14.93 33.72 -0.52
CA PRO A 19 15.36 32.80 0.55
C PRO A 19 16.00 33.52 1.73
N MET A 20 15.45 33.35 2.93
CA MET A 20 15.82 34.05 4.15
C MET A 20 16.48 33.11 5.17
N THR A 21 17.44 33.63 5.92
CA THR A 21 18.00 32.96 7.11
C THR A 21 16.98 32.94 8.25
N TYR A 22 17.13 32.03 9.22
CA TYR A 22 16.21 31.95 10.36
C TYR A 22 16.04 33.30 11.09
N LYS A 23 17.09 34.13 11.16
CA LYS A 23 17.05 35.48 11.78
C LYS A 23 16.29 36.52 10.96
N GLU A 24 16.30 36.38 9.65
CA GLU A 24 15.50 37.24 8.75
C GLU A 24 14.02 36.86 8.83
N LEU A 25 13.70 35.56 8.98
CA LEU A 25 12.34 35.07 9.20
C LEU A 25 11.80 35.40 10.61
N GLU A 26 12.59 35.15 11.66
CA GLU A 26 12.33 35.55 13.07
C GLU A 26 11.91 37.02 13.15
N LYS A 27 12.67 37.90 12.47
CA LYS A 27 12.39 39.33 12.37
C LYS A 27 11.16 39.66 11.52
N HIS A 28 10.88 38.88 10.46
CA HIS A 28 9.69 39.08 9.62
C HIS A 28 8.40 38.74 10.37
N PHE A 29 8.34 37.58 11.02
CA PHE A 29 7.18 37.11 11.78
C PHE A 29 7.05 37.73 13.19
N GLY A 30 7.98 38.61 13.59
CA GLY A 30 7.93 39.33 14.86
C GLY A 30 8.13 38.46 16.11
N VAL A 31 8.92 37.39 15.98
CA VAL A 31 9.14 36.38 17.04
C VAL A 31 10.07 36.95 18.11
N GLY A 32 9.50 37.64 19.10
CA GLY A 32 10.24 38.46 20.07
C GLY A 32 10.45 37.86 21.47
N ARG A 33 9.87 36.70 21.80
CA ARG A 33 10.02 36.04 23.12
C ARG A 33 10.81 34.73 22.98
N ALA A 34 11.55 34.37 24.03
CA ALA A 34 12.42 33.18 24.01
C ALA A 34 11.65 31.86 23.79
N ASP A 35 10.45 31.73 24.37
CA ASP A 35 9.62 30.55 24.18
C ASP A 35 8.99 30.51 22.78
N ASP A 36 8.50 31.64 22.27
CA ASP A 36 8.01 31.76 20.88
C ASP A 36 9.12 31.41 19.88
N PHE A 37 10.36 31.83 20.13
CA PHE A 37 11.53 31.48 19.32
C PHE A 37 11.84 29.98 19.37
N LYS A 38 11.68 29.35 20.53
CA LYS A 38 11.88 27.90 20.70
C LYS A 38 10.80 27.08 19.98
N GLU A 39 9.55 27.56 19.97
CA GLU A 39 8.47 26.97 19.15
C GLU A 39 8.72 27.20 17.66
N PHE A 40 9.14 28.41 17.25
CA PHE A 40 9.42 28.75 15.86
C PHE A 40 10.61 27.96 15.26
N ILE A 41 11.68 27.74 16.01
CA ILE A 41 12.81 26.90 15.55
C ILE A 41 12.43 25.42 15.49
N LYS A 42 11.60 24.92 16.43
CA LYS A 42 11.02 23.57 16.29
C LYS A 42 10.21 23.44 15.01
N LEU A 43 9.33 24.40 14.73
CA LEU A 43 8.50 24.42 13.53
C LEU A 43 9.32 24.48 12.23
N LEU A 44 10.37 25.33 12.18
CA LEU A 44 11.29 25.35 11.03
C LEU A 44 12.06 24.05 10.85
N ASN A 45 12.43 23.36 11.93
CA ASN A 45 13.06 22.04 11.84
C ASN A 45 12.06 20.99 11.34
N GLN A 46 10.83 20.98 11.87
CA GLN A 46 9.76 20.07 11.43
C GLN A 46 9.45 20.22 9.94
N LEU A 47 9.38 21.46 9.44
CA LEU A 47 9.23 21.77 8.00
C LEU A 47 10.45 21.37 7.16
N GLU A 48 11.66 21.32 7.73
CA GLU A 48 12.86 20.82 7.04
C GLU A 48 12.96 19.28 7.08
N GLU A 49 12.41 18.65 8.11
CA GLU A 49 12.33 17.20 8.31
C GLU A 49 11.22 16.55 7.47
N SER A 50 10.06 17.21 7.33
CA SER A 50 8.99 16.81 6.39
C SER A 50 9.36 17.03 4.92
N GLY A 51 10.25 18.01 4.66
CA GLY A 51 10.61 18.45 3.31
C GLY A 51 9.68 19.49 2.71
N ASP A 52 8.84 20.16 3.50
CA ASP A 52 8.03 21.29 3.03
C ASP A 52 8.88 22.56 2.82
N VAL A 53 10.03 22.65 3.51
CA VAL A 53 11.00 23.74 3.38
C VAL A 53 12.42 23.18 3.24
N VAL A 54 13.20 23.78 2.35
CA VAL A 54 14.59 23.42 2.08
C VAL A 54 15.52 24.49 2.64
N ARG A 55 16.42 24.09 3.56
CA ARG A 55 17.57 24.90 3.94
C ARG A 55 18.71 24.71 2.93
N GLY A 56 19.03 25.75 2.19
CA GLY A 56 20.19 25.77 1.29
C GLY A 56 21.53 25.82 2.04
N ALA A 57 22.61 25.48 1.34
CA ALA A 57 23.99 25.47 1.85
C ALA A 57 24.57 26.85 2.26
N ASN A 58 23.73 27.88 2.35
CA ASN A 58 24.01 29.23 2.80
C ASN A 58 23.09 29.65 3.97
N ASP A 59 22.51 28.68 4.68
CA ASP A 59 21.58 28.82 5.81
C ASP A 59 20.29 29.62 5.48
N ARG A 60 19.89 29.66 4.21
CA ARG A 60 18.65 30.30 3.76
C ARG A 60 17.59 29.26 3.41
N TYR A 61 16.38 29.48 3.89
CA TYR A 61 15.22 28.62 3.74
C TYR A 61 14.37 29.03 2.53
N GLY A 62 13.80 28.06 1.81
CA GLY A 62 12.84 28.26 0.71
C GLY A 62 12.13 26.96 0.35
N VAL A 63 10.96 27.04 -0.27
CA VAL A 63 10.18 25.83 -0.64
C VAL A 63 10.78 25.10 -1.87
N PRO A 64 10.61 23.76 -1.98
CA PRO A 64 11.31 22.92 -2.96
C PRO A 64 11.13 23.33 -4.43
N GLU A 65 9.88 23.58 -4.83
CA GLU A 65 9.48 23.88 -6.22
C GLU A 65 10.24 25.11 -6.75
N ARG A 66 10.34 26.13 -5.90
CA ARG A 66 11.03 27.41 -6.19
C ARG A 66 12.55 27.27 -6.23
N MET A 67 13.08 26.16 -5.72
CA MET A 67 14.48 25.79 -5.82
C MET A 67 14.75 24.79 -6.96
N ASN A 68 13.76 24.55 -7.84
CA ASN A 68 13.76 23.53 -8.90
C ASN A 68 14.15 22.14 -8.33
N LEU A 69 13.50 21.77 -7.22
CA LEU A 69 13.58 20.45 -6.60
C LEU A 69 12.20 19.79 -6.65
N VAL A 70 12.17 18.51 -7.04
CA VAL A 70 10.98 17.66 -7.00
C VAL A 70 11.13 16.72 -5.80
N LYS A 71 10.13 16.67 -4.93
CA LYS A 71 10.05 15.75 -3.79
C LYS A 71 9.35 14.46 -4.23
N GLY A 72 9.84 13.31 -3.79
CA GLY A 72 9.25 12.02 -4.15
C GLY A 72 9.96 10.83 -3.52
N ARG A 73 9.38 9.65 -3.74
CA ARG A 73 9.95 8.36 -3.34
C ARG A 73 10.84 7.81 -4.45
N LEU A 74 12.04 7.37 -4.09
CA LEU A 74 12.98 6.73 -5.00
C LEU A 74 12.59 5.27 -5.25
N GLN A 75 12.41 4.86 -6.51
CA GLN A 75 12.23 3.46 -6.92
C GLN A 75 13.47 3.00 -7.68
N ALA A 76 14.34 2.24 -7.02
CA ALA A 76 15.57 1.72 -7.61
C ALA A 76 15.31 0.44 -8.43
N HIS A 77 16.17 0.18 -9.42
CA HIS A 77 16.20 -1.04 -10.20
C HIS A 77 17.50 -1.82 -9.92
N ALA A 78 17.44 -3.15 -9.88
CA ALA A 78 18.60 -4.06 -9.78
C ALA A 78 19.73 -3.87 -10.84
N LYS A 79 19.56 -2.94 -11.80
CA LYS A 79 20.59 -2.51 -12.77
C LYS A 79 21.35 -1.24 -12.33
N GLY A 80 21.04 -0.71 -11.14
CA GLY A 80 21.72 0.42 -10.50
C GLY A 80 21.14 1.81 -10.78
N PHE A 81 20.20 1.96 -11.71
CA PHE A 81 19.46 3.22 -11.91
C PHE A 81 18.17 3.27 -11.08
N ALA A 82 17.52 4.42 -11.02
CA ALA A 82 16.22 4.58 -10.36
C ALA A 82 15.27 5.53 -11.11
N PHE A 83 14.03 5.59 -10.62
CA PHE A 83 13.07 6.66 -10.90
C PHE A 83 12.72 7.38 -9.60
N LEU A 84 12.54 8.69 -9.65
CA LEU A 84 11.69 9.38 -8.68
C LEU A 84 10.24 9.20 -9.09
N ILE A 85 9.42 8.70 -8.17
CA ILE A 85 7.96 8.81 -8.22
C ILE A 85 7.61 10.05 -7.38
N PRO A 86 7.20 11.18 -7.98
CA PRO A 86 6.94 12.42 -7.25
C PRO A 86 5.76 12.31 -6.26
N GLU A 87 5.72 13.21 -5.28
CA GLU A 87 4.53 13.39 -4.43
C GLU A 87 3.40 14.10 -5.19
N ASP A 88 3.76 15.08 -6.03
CA ASP A 88 2.86 15.69 -7.01
C ASP A 88 2.56 14.71 -8.16
N ARG A 89 1.32 14.21 -8.20
CA ARG A 89 0.88 13.24 -9.21
C ARG A 89 0.70 13.82 -10.62
N GLU A 90 0.66 15.15 -10.78
CA GLU A 90 0.69 15.78 -12.11
C GLU A 90 2.12 15.84 -12.69
N HIS A 91 3.14 15.66 -11.84
CA HIS A 91 4.53 15.63 -12.27
C HIS A 91 4.95 14.21 -12.73
N PRO A 92 5.47 14.04 -13.96
CA PRO A 92 5.90 12.72 -14.44
C PRO A 92 7.20 12.24 -13.77
N ASP A 93 7.40 10.92 -13.75
CA ASP A 93 8.57 10.26 -13.18
C ASP A 93 9.90 10.82 -13.72
N VAL A 94 10.86 11.02 -12.82
CA VAL A 94 12.21 11.51 -13.16
C VAL A 94 13.19 10.34 -13.16
N TYR A 95 13.84 10.06 -14.28
CA TYR A 95 14.90 9.04 -14.37
C TYR A 95 16.21 9.55 -13.76
N ILE A 96 16.90 8.68 -13.02
CA ILE A 96 18.15 8.99 -12.31
C ILE A 96 19.18 7.89 -12.61
N ASN A 97 20.34 8.26 -13.15
CA ASN A 97 21.39 7.28 -13.44
C ASN A 97 22.08 6.82 -12.14
N ALA A 98 22.76 5.67 -12.19
CA ALA A 98 23.46 5.08 -11.05
C ALA A 98 24.48 5.99 -10.35
N ASN A 99 25.08 6.95 -11.06
CA ASN A 99 26.01 7.93 -10.49
C ASN A 99 25.28 9.10 -9.79
N ASP A 100 24.05 9.39 -10.20
CA ASP A 100 23.29 10.58 -9.83
C ASP A 100 22.37 10.30 -8.60
N LEU A 101 22.37 9.06 -8.10
CA LEU A 101 21.74 8.61 -6.84
C LEU A 101 22.57 8.98 -5.60
N HIS A 102 23.88 9.20 -5.76
CA HIS A 102 24.87 9.40 -4.70
C HIS A 102 24.86 8.31 -3.61
N THR A 103 24.11 8.53 -2.51
CA THR A 103 24.01 7.62 -1.36
C THR A 103 22.57 7.16 -1.08
N ALA A 104 21.62 7.52 -1.95
CA ALA A 104 20.20 7.17 -1.77
C ALA A 104 19.93 5.69 -2.11
N MET A 105 19.02 5.09 -1.35
CA MET A 105 18.65 3.68 -1.44
C MET A 105 17.17 3.54 -1.86
N ASN A 106 16.78 2.33 -2.25
CA ASN A 106 15.40 2.05 -2.70
C ASN A 106 14.35 2.49 -1.66
N ASN A 107 13.25 3.09 -2.08
CA ASN A 107 12.21 3.70 -1.23
C ASN A 107 12.59 4.94 -0.40
N ASP A 108 13.84 5.42 -0.39
CA ASP A 108 14.17 6.68 0.31
C ASP A 108 13.35 7.86 -0.26
N ILE A 109 12.89 8.76 0.61
CA ILE A 109 12.23 10.02 0.20
C ILE A 109 13.32 11.07 -0.04
N VAL A 110 13.32 11.67 -1.23
CA VAL A 110 14.43 12.51 -1.70
C VAL A 110 13.95 13.76 -2.44
N PHE A 111 14.80 14.80 -2.44
CA PHE A 111 14.72 15.88 -3.43
C PHE A 111 15.60 15.57 -4.62
N VAL A 112 15.03 15.63 -5.81
CA VAL A 112 15.75 15.51 -7.09
C VAL A 112 15.75 16.85 -7.81
N ARG A 113 16.89 17.23 -8.37
CA ARG A 113 17.01 18.34 -9.31
C ARG A 113 16.91 17.80 -10.73
N ILE A 114 15.97 18.31 -11.51
CA ILE A 114 15.90 18.01 -12.95
C ILE A 114 17.15 18.60 -13.62
N THR A 115 17.94 17.76 -14.27
CA THR A 115 19.20 18.11 -14.95
C THR A 115 19.00 18.22 -16.47
N ALA A 116 18.11 17.41 -17.05
CA ALA A 116 17.80 17.45 -18.48
C ALA A 116 16.35 17.02 -18.78
N LYS A 117 15.92 17.33 -20.00
CA LYS A 117 14.85 16.59 -20.70
C LYS A 117 15.51 15.82 -21.83
N SER A 118 15.15 14.55 -22.00
CA SER A 118 15.71 13.70 -23.07
C SER A 118 15.51 14.34 -24.45
N GLN A 119 16.43 14.13 -25.41
CA GLN A 119 16.39 14.78 -26.72
C GLN A 119 15.16 14.40 -27.58
N GLY A 120 14.41 13.35 -27.20
CA GLY A 120 13.12 12.99 -27.78
C GLY A 120 11.89 13.57 -27.05
N GLY A 121 12.07 14.37 -26.00
CA GLY A 121 11.00 15.03 -25.24
C GLY A 121 10.29 14.19 -24.18
N GLY A 122 10.32 12.86 -24.28
CA GLY A 122 9.46 11.96 -23.49
C GLY A 122 9.91 11.56 -22.08
N ARG A 123 11.11 11.93 -21.59
CA ARG A 123 11.55 11.58 -20.23
C ARG A 123 12.36 12.70 -19.57
N LEU A 124 12.11 12.93 -18.29
CA LEU A 124 12.90 13.83 -17.44
C LEU A 124 14.09 13.07 -16.86
N GLU A 125 15.23 13.75 -16.73
CA GLU A 125 16.44 13.22 -16.11
C GLU A 125 16.83 14.12 -14.94
N GLY A 126 17.35 13.55 -13.84
CA GLY A 126 17.67 14.30 -12.64
C GLY A 126 18.71 13.66 -11.72
N GLU A 127 19.13 14.43 -10.71
CA GLU A 127 20.16 14.10 -9.71
C GLU A 127 19.60 14.28 -8.29
N VAL A 128 19.90 13.35 -7.38
CA VAL A 128 19.51 13.44 -5.96
C VAL A 128 20.33 14.52 -5.25
N VAL A 129 19.66 15.51 -4.65
CA VAL A 129 20.30 16.67 -3.98
C VAL A 129 20.30 16.56 -2.46
N LYS A 130 19.21 16.06 -1.87
CA LYS A 130 19.08 15.83 -0.41
C LYS A 130 18.18 14.62 -0.20
N ILE A 131 18.49 13.82 0.81
CA ILE A 131 17.65 12.73 1.29
C ILE A 131 16.89 13.26 2.50
N ILE A 132 15.57 13.05 2.54
CA ILE A 132 14.64 13.60 3.54
C ILE A 132 14.29 12.51 4.55
N ALA A 133 13.82 11.36 4.08
CA ALA A 133 13.61 10.17 4.91
C ALA A 133 14.38 8.97 4.34
N ARG A 134 15.07 8.23 5.23
CA ARG A 134 15.65 6.93 4.91
C ARG A 134 14.60 5.84 5.11
N ALA A 135 14.31 5.07 4.07
CA ALA A 135 13.41 3.91 4.17
C ALA A 135 14.15 2.66 4.69
N ASN A 136 15.46 2.56 4.41
CA ASN A 136 16.28 1.40 4.72
C ASN A 136 17.02 1.59 6.04
N THR A 137 16.34 1.43 7.18
CA THR A 137 16.98 1.42 8.51
C THR A 137 17.40 0.00 8.92
N GLN A 138 16.61 -0.99 8.51
CA GLN A 138 16.86 -2.42 8.66
C GLN A 138 16.76 -3.11 7.29
N ILE A 139 17.59 -4.12 7.04
CA ILE A 139 17.59 -4.93 5.82
C ILE A 139 17.59 -6.42 6.18
N VAL A 140 16.77 -7.21 5.48
CA VAL A 140 16.81 -8.67 5.54
C VAL A 140 17.66 -9.22 4.41
N GLY A 141 18.47 -10.25 4.72
CA GLY A 141 19.29 -10.93 3.73
C GLY A 141 19.95 -12.20 4.26
N VAL A 142 20.73 -12.85 3.40
CA VAL A 142 21.50 -14.06 3.75
C VAL A 142 22.91 -13.66 4.21
N PHE A 143 23.30 -14.12 5.40
CA PHE A 143 24.63 -13.91 5.96
C PHE A 143 25.68 -14.80 5.29
N GLN A 144 26.81 -14.21 4.91
CA GLN A 144 27.96 -14.90 4.33
C GLN A 144 29.25 -14.48 5.05
N GLY A 145 29.69 -15.31 5.99
CA GLY A 145 30.90 -15.10 6.77
C GLY A 145 32.19 -15.43 6.00
N MET A 146 33.20 -14.59 6.20
CA MET A 146 34.62 -14.80 5.88
C MET A 146 35.42 -14.87 7.20
N GLU A 147 36.74 -15.05 7.15
CA GLU A 147 37.57 -15.26 8.34
C GLU A 147 37.55 -14.09 9.37
N THR A 148 37.36 -12.85 8.91
CA THR A 148 37.48 -11.63 9.74
C THR A 148 36.39 -10.57 9.52
N TYR A 149 35.42 -10.86 8.66
CA TYR A 149 34.27 -10.02 8.34
C TYR A 149 33.19 -10.86 7.64
N ALA A 150 32.00 -10.31 7.42
CA ALA A 150 30.96 -10.94 6.63
C ALA A 150 30.32 -9.94 5.66
N PHE A 151 29.58 -10.48 4.70
CA PHE A 151 28.60 -9.73 3.94
C PHE A 151 27.20 -10.27 4.21
N VAL A 152 26.20 -9.40 4.14
CA VAL A 152 24.79 -9.80 4.07
C VAL A 152 24.27 -9.44 2.68
N ILE A 153 23.90 -10.47 1.93
CA ILE A 153 23.34 -10.36 0.58
C ILE A 153 21.86 -10.05 0.75
N ALA A 154 21.44 -8.84 0.38
CA ALA A 154 20.06 -8.38 0.58
C ALA A 154 19.05 -9.21 -0.22
N ASP A 155 17.85 -9.38 0.36
CA ASP A 155 16.74 -10.03 -0.33
C ASP A 155 16.13 -9.10 -1.40
N ASP A 156 16.03 -7.79 -1.13
CA ASP A 156 15.68 -6.80 -2.15
C ASP A 156 16.86 -6.57 -3.12
N LYS A 157 16.82 -7.22 -4.28
CA LYS A 157 17.85 -7.12 -5.33
C LYS A 157 17.96 -5.72 -5.98
N ARG A 158 17.09 -4.77 -5.63
CA ARG A 158 17.26 -3.34 -5.98
C ARG A 158 18.40 -2.68 -5.18
N LEU A 159 18.81 -3.28 -4.06
CA LEU A 159 19.98 -2.88 -3.28
C LEU A 159 21.26 -3.49 -3.87
N ALA A 160 21.80 -2.83 -4.89
CA ALA A 160 22.89 -3.34 -5.74
C ALA A 160 24.30 -3.41 -5.08
N ARG A 161 24.40 -3.37 -3.75
CA ARG A 161 25.64 -3.60 -2.97
C ARG A 161 25.30 -4.37 -1.71
N ASP A 162 26.04 -5.45 -1.44
CA ASP A 162 25.93 -6.21 -0.18
C ASP A 162 26.32 -5.34 1.01
N ILE A 163 25.79 -5.66 2.21
CA ILE A 163 26.08 -4.92 3.44
C ILE A 163 27.29 -5.56 4.12
N PHE A 164 28.32 -4.78 4.38
CA PHE A 164 29.50 -5.21 5.14
C PHE A 164 29.16 -5.31 6.64
N ILE A 165 29.47 -6.45 7.25
CA ILE A 165 29.34 -6.67 8.69
C ILE A 165 30.74 -6.91 9.28
N PRO A 166 31.24 -6.06 10.20
CA PRO A 166 32.50 -6.32 10.88
C PRO A 166 32.36 -7.43 11.93
N GLN A 167 33.46 -8.11 12.28
CA GLN A 167 33.44 -9.33 13.11
C GLN A 167 32.72 -9.17 14.46
N GLN A 168 32.87 -8.01 15.12
CA GLN A 168 32.21 -7.72 16.40
C GLN A 168 30.68 -7.55 16.29
N ALA A 169 30.13 -7.42 15.07
CA ALA A 169 28.73 -7.14 14.79
C ALA A 169 27.98 -8.34 14.16
N PHE A 170 28.57 -9.54 14.18
CA PHE A 170 27.94 -10.78 13.69
C PHE A 170 26.76 -11.24 14.56
N ASN A 171 26.73 -10.88 15.84
CA ASN A 171 25.73 -11.33 16.83
C ASN A 171 25.53 -12.87 16.88
N GLY A 172 26.59 -13.63 16.56
CA GLY A 172 26.54 -15.10 16.52
C GLY A 172 26.11 -15.71 15.18
N ALA A 173 25.81 -14.91 14.16
CA ALA A 173 25.37 -15.40 12.85
C ALA A 173 26.44 -16.25 12.13
N VAL A 174 25.98 -17.27 11.41
CA VAL A 174 26.80 -18.17 10.59
C VAL A 174 26.33 -18.20 9.13
N THR A 175 27.24 -18.54 8.21
CA THR A 175 26.98 -18.55 6.76
C THR A 175 25.77 -19.41 6.40
N GLY A 176 24.85 -18.84 5.63
CA GLY A 176 23.60 -19.49 5.21
C GLY A 176 22.37 -19.11 6.03
N GLN A 177 22.53 -18.42 7.17
CA GLN A 177 21.40 -17.90 7.93
C GLN A 177 20.76 -16.67 7.29
N LYS A 178 19.44 -16.55 7.43
CA LYS A 178 18.70 -15.31 7.20
C LYS A 178 18.84 -14.44 8.45
N VAL A 179 19.16 -13.16 8.24
CA VAL A 179 19.42 -12.19 9.32
C VAL A 179 18.74 -10.86 9.03
N VAL A 180 18.41 -10.13 10.10
CA VAL A 180 18.03 -8.72 10.03
C VAL A 180 19.23 -7.88 10.44
N VAL A 181 19.61 -6.94 9.59
CA VAL A 181 20.76 -6.06 9.76
C VAL A 181 20.28 -4.63 9.95
N ARG A 182 20.68 -3.97 11.04
CA ARG A 182 20.56 -2.52 11.18
C ARG A 182 21.70 -1.85 10.42
N ILE A 183 21.39 -0.87 9.58
CA ILE A 183 22.43 -0.06 8.91
C ILE A 183 23.04 0.91 9.92
N VAL A 184 24.36 0.85 10.07
CA VAL A 184 25.16 1.72 10.94
C VAL A 184 25.75 2.88 10.12
N ASN A 185 26.37 2.57 8.97
CA ASN A 185 26.84 3.57 8.01
C ASN A 185 26.23 3.30 6.63
N TYR A 186 25.59 4.32 6.04
CA TYR A 186 25.06 4.26 4.69
C TYR A 186 26.18 4.25 3.63
N PRO A 187 25.95 3.74 2.40
CA PRO A 187 26.99 3.69 1.37
C PRO A 187 27.50 5.08 1.00
N GLU A 188 28.79 5.34 1.17
CA GLU A 188 29.42 6.61 0.74
C GLU A 188 30.43 6.36 -0.39
N GLY A 189 30.16 6.94 -1.57
CA GLY A 189 31.03 6.85 -2.74
C GLY A 189 31.31 5.40 -3.18
N ARG A 190 32.48 4.88 -2.81
CA ARG A 190 32.93 3.51 -3.12
C ARG A 190 32.74 2.50 -1.99
N SER A 191 32.41 2.94 -0.78
CA SER A 191 32.13 2.05 0.35
C SER A 191 30.81 1.31 0.16
N ALA A 192 30.71 0.10 0.72
CA ALA A 192 29.42 -0.56 0.94
C ALA A 192 28.66 0.16 2.07
N ALA A 193 27.41 -0.25 2.33
CA ALA A 193 26.82 -0.01 3.64
C ALA A 193 27.57 -0.84 4.69
N GLU A 194 27.71 -0.31 5.91
CA GLU A 194 28.12 -1.07 7.08
C GLU A 194 26.91 -1.29 7.99
N GLY A 195 26.76 -2.48 8.53
CA GLY A 195 25.64 -2.83 9.40
C GLY A 195 26.01 -3.81 10.51
N GLU A 196 25.07 -4.02 11.41
CA GLU A 196 25.15 -4.95 12.53
C GLU A 196 23.95 -5.90 12.53
N VAL A 197 24.19 -7.19 12.79
CA VAL A 197 23.12 -8.19 12.89
C VAL A 197 22.34 -7.97 14.19
N ILE A 198 21.07 -7.58 14.08
CA ILE A 198 20.20 -7.37 15.24
C ILE A 198 19.33 -8.60 15.55
N GLU A 199 19.06 -9.44 14.55
CA GLU A 199 18.22 -10.62 14.67
C GLU A 199 18.71 -11.72 13.71
N ILE A 200 18.63 -12.99 14.14
CA ILE A 200 18.90 -14.17 13.32
C ILE A 200 17.57 -14.93 13.20
N LEU A 201 17.09 -15.11 11.97
CA LEU A 201 15.76 -15.68 11.72
C LEU A 201 15.78 -17.22 11.62
N GLY A 202 16.93 -17.80 11.29
CA GLY A 202 17.13 -19.23 11.10
C GLY A 202 18.06 -19.51 9.91
N HIS A 203 18.27 -20.77 9.53
CA HIS A 203 18.90 -21.09 8.25
C HIS A 203 17.94 -20.74 7.11
N LYS A 204 18.45 -20.29 5.96
CA LYS A 204 17.62 -19.90 4.80
C LYS A 204 16.77 -21.05 4.21
N ASP A 205 17.06 -22.28 4.62
CA ASP A 205 16.43 -23.52 4.14
C ASP A 205 15.55 -24.19 5.24
N ASP A 206 15.40 -23.55 6.42
CA ASP A 206 14.52 -24.02 7.50
C ASP A 206 13.06 -23.61 7.23
N PRO A 207 12.05 -24.45 7.58
CA PRO A 207 10.63 -24.11 7.39
C PRO A 207 10.20 -22.83 8.10
N GLY A 208 9.41 -21.99 7.43
CA GLY A 208 8.83 -20.76 7.98
C GLY A 208 9.78 -19.56 8.05
N VAL A 209 11.10 -19.76 7.92
CA VAL A 209 12.09 -18.67 7.84
C VAL A 209 11.93 -17.86 6.54
N ASP A 210 11.37 -18.49 5.51
CA ASP A 210 10.99 -17.86 4.24
C ASP A 210 9.91 -16.78 4.42
N ILE A 211 8.82 -17.09 5.13
CA ILE A 211 7.77 -16.11 5.45
C ILE A 211 8.27 -15.09 6.48
N LEU A 212 9.01 -15.52 7.52
CA LEU A 212 9.54 -14.61 8.53
C LEU A 212 10.50 -13.56 7.95
N ALA A 213 11.26 -13.92 6.91
CA ALA A 213 12.07 -12.96 6.14
C ALA A 213 11.21 -11.90 5.44
N ILE A 214 10.08 -12.28 4.82
CA ILE A 214 9.12 -11.34 4.21
C ILE A 214 8.50 -10.42 5.28
N VAL A 215 8.06 -10.97 6.41
CA VAL A 215 7.51 -10.23 7.56
C VAL A 215 8.47 -9.13 8.04
N ARG A 216 9.75 -9.47 8.24
CA ARG A 216 10.78 -8.50 8.65
C ARG A 216 11.17 -7.52 7.54
N LYS A 217 11.20 -7.95 6.28
CA LYS A 217 11.50 -7.10 5.11
C LYS A 217 10.47 -5.97 4.94
N HIS A 218 9.19 -6.28 5.16
CA HIS A 218 8.09 -5.31 5.14
C HIS A 218 7.83 -4.63 6.49
N GLN A 219 8.70 -4.86 7.49
CA GLN A 219 8.64 -4.26 8.83
C GLN A 219 7.25 -4.44 9.48
N LEU A 220 6.70 -5.65 9.41
CA LEU A 220 5.43 -6.01 10.01
C LEU A 220 5.63 -6.45 11.48
N PRO A 221 4.99 -5.79 12.47
CA PRO A 221 5.16 -6.15 13.88
C PRO A 221 4.28 -7.35 14.25
N GLU A 222 4.88 -8.52 14.46
CA GLU A 222 4.16 -9.69 14.98
C GLU A 222 3.80 -9.52 16.46
N VAL A 223 4.78 -9.13 17.28
CA VAL A 223 4.64 -8.99 18.74
C VAL A 223 3.93 -7.67 19.09
N PHE A 224 3.01 -7.71 20.06
CA PHE A 224 2.41 -6.51 20.65
C PHE A 224 3.25 -6.01 21.84
N PRO A 225 3.44 -4.69 22.02
CA PRO A 225 4.10 -4.12 23.20
C PRO A 225 3.44 -4.51 24.54
N GLU A 226 4.23 -4.47 25.63
CA GLU A 226 3.77 -4.90 26.97
C GLU A 226 2.63 -4.03 27.53
N ASP A 227 2.63 -2.73 27.25
CA ASP A 227 1.57 -1.79 27.64
C ASP A 227 0.28 -2.00 26.84
N VAL A 228 0.40 -2.27 25.54
CA VAL A 228 -0.72 -2.67 24.67
C VAL A 228 -1.37 -3.98 25.15
N MET A 229 -0.55 -4.96 25.55
CA MET A 229 -1.05 -6.21 26.12
C MET A 229 -1.68 -6.02 27.50
N ALA A 230 -1.10 -5.18 28.36
CA ALA A 230 -1.68 -4.85 29.67
C ALA A 230 -3.04 -4.13 29.56
N GLU A 231 -3.22 -3.27 28.54
CA GLU A 231 -4.51 -2.65 28.24
C GLU A 231 -5.53 -3.70 27.74
N ALA A 232 -5.12 -4.60 26.82
CA ALA A 232 -5.97 -5.70 26.33
C ALA A 232 -6.42 -6.67 27.44
N ASP A 233 -5.51 -7.03 28.34
CA ASP A 233 -5.78 -7.94 29.46
C ASP A 233 -6.70 -7.30 30.52
N ALA A 234 -6.71 -5.96 30.62
CA ALA A 234 -7.64 -5.23 31.48
C ALA A 234 -9.08 -5.15 30.94
N VAL A 235 -9.31 -5.41 29.64
CA VAL A 235 -10.67 -5.42 29.06
C VAL A 235 -11.46 -6.64 29.55
N PRO A 236 -12.72 -6.48 30.03
CA PRO A 236 -13.55 -7.62 30.46
C PRO A 236 -13.93 -8.59 29.33
N ASP A 237 -13.91 -9.90 29.62
CA ASP A 237 -14.39 -10.94 28.69
C ASP A 237 -15.93 -11.00 28.54
N ARG A 238 -16.67 -10.18 29.29
CA ARG A 238 -18.14 -10.13 29.33
C ARG A 238 -18.63 -8.72 29.61
N ILE A 239 -19.70 -8.35 28.91
CA ILE A 239 -20.47 -7.12 29.11
C ILE A 239 -21.46 -7.32 30.26
N SER A 240 -21.73 -6.28 31.05
CA SER A 240 -22.74 -6.30 32.13
C SER A 240 -24.10 -5.72 31.69
N GLU A 241 -25.19 -6.09 32.37
CA GLU A 241 -26.51 -5.51 32.07
C GLU A 241 -26.58 -4.04 32.50
N GLU A 242 -25.94 -3.70 33.63
CA GLU A 242 -25.77 -2.32 34.10
C GLU A 242 -24.95 -1.48 33.12
N GLU A 243 -23.94 -2.07 32.47
CA GLU A 243 -23.13 -1.46 31.42
C GLU A 243 -23.95 -1.18 30.14
N ILE A 244 -24.79 -2.13 29.71
CA ILE A 244 -25.72 -1.95 28.57
C ILE A 244 -26.71 -0.81 28.85
N VAL A 245 -27.35 -0.83 30.02
CA VAL A 245 -28.38 0.14 30.42
C VAL A 245 -27.77 1.53 30.63
N SER A 246 -26.61 1.65 31.27
CA SER A 246 -25.96 2.95 31.50
C SER A 246 -25.46 3.64 30.23
N GLN A 247 -25.17 2.86 29.17
CA GLN A 247 -24.84 3.39 27.85
C GLN A 247 -26.07 3.70 26.97
N GLY A 248 -27.29 3.41 27.44
CA GLY A 248 -28.53 3.63 26.68
C GLY A 248 -28.62 2.83 25.38
N ARG A 249 -27.89 1.72 25.26
CA ARG A 249 -27.80 0.93 24.01
C ARG A 249 -29.14 0.34 23.62
N ARG A 250 -29.43 0.32 22.32
CA ARG A 250 -30.62 -0.37 21.80
C ARG A 250 -30.47 -1.88 21.99
N ASP A 251 -31.41 -2.52 22.66
CA ASP A 251 -31.42 -3.97 22.80
C ASP A 251 -32.00 -4.63 21.54
N LEU A 252 -31.17 -5.40 20.84
CA LEU A 252 -31.52 -6.20 19.67
C LEU A 252 -31.35 -7.71 19.92
N ARG A 253 -31.11 -8.14 21.16
CA ARG A 253 -30.86 -9.56 21.53
C ARG A 253 -32.04 -10.49 21.25
N GLY A 254 -33.23 -9.93 20.96
CA GLY A 254 -34.42 -10.67 20.52
C GLY A 254 -34.58 -10.81 19.00
N LYS A 255 -33.71 -10.20 18.17
CA LYS A 255 -33.76 -10.31 16.70
C LYS A 255 -33.01 -11.56 16.19
N ARG A 256 -33.44 -12.07 15.04
CA ARG A 256 -32.72 -13.12 14.29
C ARG A 256 -31.54 -12.53 13.51
N ILE A 257 -30.42 -12.33 14.20
CA ILE A 257 -29.17 -11.79 13.63
C ILE A 257 -28.16 -12.94 13.50
N VAL A 258 -27.44 -13.02 12.38
CA VAL A 258 -26.41 -14.05 12.10
C VAL A 258 -25.13 -13.44 11.54
N THR A 259 -23.98 -14.08 11.79
CA THR A 259 -22.74 -13.84 11.00
C THR A 259 -22.67 -14.86 9.87
N ILE A 260 -22.00 -14.54 8.75
CA ILE A 260 -21.82 -15.46 7.62
C ILE A 260 -20.39 -15.31 7.09
N ASP A 261 -19.51 -16.26 7.44
CA ASP A 261 -18.05 -16.07 7.32
C ASP A 261 -17.33 -17.20 6.55
N GLY A 262 -16.02 -17.04 6.37
CA GLY A 262 -15.15 -18.16 5.98
C GLY A 262 -15.05 -19.20 7.10
N GLU A 263 -14.89 -20.49 6.76
CA GLU A 263 -14.80 -21.57 7.76
C GLU A 263 -13.72 -21.29 8.83
N ASP A 264 -12.58 -20.75 8.39
CA ASP A 264 -11.38 -20.45 9.18
C ASP A 264 -11.45 -19.17 10.04
N ALA A 265 -12.43 -18.28 9.79
CA ALA A 265 -12.48 -16.92 10.35
C ALA A 265 -12.84 -16.88 11.86
N LYS A 266 -12.25 -15.93 12.61
CA LYS A 266 -12.41 -15.81 14.09
C LYS A 266 -12.69 -14.38 14.55
N ASP A 267 -12.18 -13.44 13.78
CA ASP A 267 -12.37 -11.99 13.75
C ASP A 267 -13.69 -11.61 13.04
N LEU A 268 -14.84 -12.06 13.61
CA LEU A 268 -16.17 -11.83 13.04
C LEU A 268 -16.58 -10.35 13.24
N ASP A 269 -16.33 -9.51 12.24
CA ASP A 269 -16.61 -8.07 12.25
C ASP A 269 -18.11 -7.74 12.17
N ASP A 270 -18.89 -8.48 11.37
CA ASP A 270 -20.24 -8.11 10.98
C ASP A 270 -21.31 -9.20 11.22
N ALA A 271 -22.55 -8.75 11.41
CA ALA A 271 -23.72 -9.60 11.54
C ALA A 271 -24.95 -8.92 10.94
N VAL A 272 -25.87 -9.68 10.35
CA VAL A 272 -26.97 -9.16 9.52
C VAL A 272 -28.33 -9.79 9.85
N ASN A 273 -29.40 -9.04 9.59
CA ASN A 273 -30.78 -9.53 9.51
C ASN A 273 -31.58 -8.79 8.41
N VAL A 274 -32.63 -9.44 7.89
CA VAL A 274 -33.54 -8.83 6.90
C VAL A 274 -34.99 -9.07 7.29
N GLU A 275 -35.72 -7.98 7.53
CA GLU A 275 -37.11 -7.94 7.99
C GLU A 275 -38.02 -7.37 6.89
N VAL A 276 -39.25 -7.86 6.77
CA VAL A 276 -40.29 -7.24 5.93
C VAL A 276 -41.27 -6.52 6.84
N LEU A 277 -41.48 -5.24 6.59
CA LEU A 277 -42.25 -4.34 7.44
C LEU A 277 -43.74 -4.32 7.06
N GLU A 278 -44.58 -3.81 7.97
CA GLU A 278 -46.05 -3.74 7.79
C GLU A 278 -46.48 -2.90 6.57
N ASN A 279 -45.65 -1.94 6.15
CA ASN A 279 -45.85 -1.12 4.95
C ASN A 279 -45.42 -1.81 3.64
N GLY A 280 -44.83 -3.01 3.70
CA GLY A 280 -44.28 -3.74 2.56
C GLY A 280 -42.84 -3.39 2.19
N ASN A 281 -42.21 -2.43 2.87
CA ASN A 281 -40.78 -2.14 2.72
C ASN A 281 -39.92 -3.25 3.35
N VAL A 282 -38.65 -3.30 2.95
CA VAL A 282 -37.67 -4.26 3.48
C VAL A 282 -36.67 -3.51 4.35
N ARG A 283 -36.45 -3.97 5.58
CA ARG A 283 -35.39 -3.46 6.47
C ARG A 283 -34.21 -4.40 6.47
N LEU A 284 -33.03 -3.86 6.20
CA LEU A 284 -31.74 -4.52 6.40
C LEU A 284 -31.12 -3.96 7.69
N GLY A 285 -30.77 -4.82 8.63
CA GLY A 285 -29.88 -4.48 9.73
C GLY A 285 -28.46 -4.98 9.43
N VAL A 286 -27.48 -4.08 9.59
CA VAL A 286 -26.05 -4.39 9.57
C VAL A 286 -25.47 -3.98 10.92
N HIS A 287 -24.93 -4.94 11.66
CA HIS A 287 -24.47 -4.77 13.03
C HIS A 287 -22.97 -5.07 13.08
N ILE A 288 -22.15 -4.05 13.30
CA ILE A 288 -20.68 -4.14 13.24
C ILE A 288 -20.09 -4.11 14.65
N ALA A 289 -19.07 -4.94 14.91
CA ALA A 289 -18.33 -4.99 16.17
C ALA A 289 -17.93 -3.59 16.67
N ASP A 290 -18.34 -3.24 17.90
CA ASP A 290 -18.09 -1.91 18.48
C ASP A 290 -16.68 -1.78 19.06
N VAL A 291 -15.67 -1.91 18.20
CA VAL A 291 -14.25 -1.83 18.58
C VAL A 291 -13.92 -0.46 19.19
N SER A 292 -14.63 0.61 18.77
CA SER A 292 -14.49 1.97 19.33
C SER A 292 -14.78 2.04 20.83
N TYR A 293 -15.58 1.11 21.35
CA TYR A 293 -15.88 1.05 22.78
C TYR A 293 -14.70 0.52 23.61
N TYR A 294 -13.91 -0.39 23.05
CA TYR A 294 -12.76 -1.01 23.72
C TYR A 294 -11.43 -0.31 23.42
N VAL A 295 -11.25 0.21 22.20
CA VAL A 295 -10.00 0.85 21.74
C VAL A 295 -10.20 2.37 21.63
N ARG A 296 -9.87 3.09 22.71
CA ARG A 296 -10.13 4.53 22.88
C ARG A 296 -9.02 5.41 22.30
N GLU A 297 -9.37 6.58 21.76
CA GLU A 297 -8.37 7.50 21.17
C GLU A 297 -7.27 7.84 22.18
N GLY A 298 -6.01 7.75 21.73
CA GLY A 298 -4.82 8.07 22.52
C GLY A 298 -4.40 6.99 23.53
N SER A 299 -5.01 5.81 23.51
CA SER A 299 -4.57 4.67 24.31
C SER A 299 -3.39 3.92 23.68
N ALA A 300 -2.83 2.91 24.36
CA ALA A 300 -1.75 2.09 23.81
C ALA A 300 -2.30 1.19 22.69
N LEU A 301 -3.46 0.57 22.91
CA LEU A 301 -4.20 -0.19 21.89
C LEU A 301 -4.48 0.67 20.64
N ASP A 302 -4.87 1.93 20.81
CA ASP A 302 -5.10 2.84 19.69
C ASP A 302 -3.83 3.21 18.94
N THR A 303 -2.78 3.59 19.68
CA THR A 303 -1.49 3.95 19.09
C THR A 303 -0.92 2.79 18.25
N GLU A 304 -1.05 1.56 18.74
CA GLU A 304 -0.58 0.37 18.01
C GLU A 304 -1.51 -0.05 16.87
N ALA A 305 -2.83 0.12 17.01
CA ALA A 305 -3.77 -0.08 15.92
C ALA A 305 -3.51 0.90 14.76
N TYR A 306 -3.19 2.17 15.08
CA TYR A 306 -2.71 3.15 14.11
C TYR A 306 -1.41 2.68 13.47
N ASN A 307 -0.37 2.37 14.25
CA ASN A 307 0.94 1.90 13.73
C ASN A 307 0.79 0.74 12.71
N ARG A 308 -0.10 -0.22 13.00
CA ARG A 308 -0.40 -1.37 12.15
C ARG A 308 -1.23 -0.99 10.92
N GLY A 309 -2.24 -0.14 11.09
CA GLY A 309 -3.17 0.36 10.06
C GLY A 309 -4.21 -0.67 9.58
N CYS A 310 -3.82 -1.94 9.45
CA CYS A 310 -4.69 -3.07 9.17
C CYS A 310 -4.09 -4.40 9.67
N SER A 311 -4.90 -5.45 9.69
CA SER A 311 -4.40 -6.83 9.74
C SER A 311 -3.76 -7.23 8.40
N VAL A 312 -2.85 -8.20 8.41
CA VAL A 312 -2.19 -8.76 7.22
C VAL A 312 -2.40 -10.27 7.18
N TYR A 313 -2.90 -10.81 6.06
CA TYR A 313 -3.35 -12.19 5.90
C TYR A 313 -2.37 -12.98 5.02
N LEU A 314 -1.25 -13.40 5.61
CA LEU A 314 -0.21 -14.19 4.94
C LEU A 314 -0.64 -15.65 4.78
N THR A 315 0.05 -16.40 3.92
CA THR A 315 -0.37 -17.76 3.52
C THR A 315 -0.39 -18.79 4.67
N ASP A 316 0.41 -18.61 5.72
CA ASP A 316 0.44 -19.49 6.91
C ASP A 316 -0.19 -18.86 8.17
N ARG A 317 -0.28 -17.52 8.25
CA ARG A 317 -0.60 -16.78 9.48
C ARG A 317 -1.30 -15.44 9.20
N VAL A 318 -2.02 -14.94 10.19
CA VAL A 318 -2.52 -13.56 10.22
C VAL A 318 -1.69 -12.76 11.21
N ILE A 319 -1.20 -11.59 10.81
CA ILE A 319 -0.65 -10.57 11.72
C ILE A 319 -1.80 -9.60 12.01
N PRO A 320 -2.44 -9.65 13.19
CA PRO A 320 -3.65 -8.88 13.45
C PRO A 320 -3.34 -7.42 13.79
N MET A 321 -4.28 -6.53 13.48
CA MET A 321 -4.27 -5.13 13.93
C MET A 321 -4.43 -4.99 15.45
N LEU A 322 -5.18 -5.91 16.07
CA LEU A 322 -5.55 -5.88 17.50
C LEU A 322 -5.25 -7.22 18.19
N PRO A 323 -4.81 -7.22 19.46
CA PRO A 323 -4.53 -8.45 20.21
C PRO A 323 -5.68 -9.46 20.16
N HIS A 324 -5.37 -10.76 20.02
CA HIS A 324 -6.36 -11.82 19.83
C HIS A 324 -7.43 -11.91 20.93
N ARG A 325 -7.13 -11.46 22.16
CA ARG A 325 -8.10 -11.31 23.26
C ARG A 325 -9.27 -10.38 22.90
N LEU A 326 -9.01 -9.35 22.10
CA LEU A 326 -10.01 -8.42 21.59
C LEU A 326 -10.57 -8.93 20.27
N SER A 327 -9.71 -9.13 19.27
CA SER A 327 -10.11 -9.41 17.88
C SER A 327 -10.88 -10.72 17.72
N ASN A 328 -10.48 -11.81 18.39
CA ASN A 328 -11.21 -13.08 18.37
C ASN A 328 -12.21 -13.21 19.54
N GLY A 329 -12.08 -12.36 20.56
CA GLY A 329 -12.78 -12.47 21.84
C GLY A 329 -13.98 -11.53 21.98
N ILE A 330 -13.78 -10.40 22.65
CA ILE A 330 -14.88 -9.49 23.05
C ILE A 330 -15.39 -8.60 21.91
N CYS A 331 -14.56 -8.29 20.90
CA CYS A 331 -15.00 -7.55 19.71
C CYS A 331 -15.75 -8.46 18.72
N SER A 332 -15.20 -9.64 18.43
CA SER A 332 -15.80 -10.58 17.47
C SER A 332 -17.21 -11.01 17.88
N LEU A 333 -18.13 -11.00 16.91
CA LEU A 333 -19.57 -11.24 17.04
C LEU A 333 -19.94 -12.74 17.23
N ASN A 334 -19.14 -13.41 18.05
CA ASN A 334 -19.23 -14.82 18.45
C ASN A 334 -20.67 -15.28 18.73
N PRO A 335 -21.04 -16.52 18.33
CA PRO A 335 -22.41 -17.01 18.39
C PRO A 335 -22.98 -17.04 19.81
N GLN A 336 -24.24 -16.65 19.93
CA GLN A 336 -25.11 -16.85 21.11
C GLN A 336 -24.64 -16.17 22.42
N VAL A 337 -23.70 -15.23 22.33
CA VAL A 337 -23.25 -14.38 23.44
C VAL A 337 -23.59 -12.91 23.19
N ASP A 338 -23.74 -12.13 24.26
CA ASP A 338 -24.03 -10.69 24.13
C ASP A 338 -22.80 -9.95 23.61
N ARG A 339 -23.01 -9.07 22.62
CA ARG A 339 -21.97 -8.29 21.95
C ARG A 339 -22.41 -6.87 21.66
N LEU A 340 -21.50 -5.92 21.89
CA LEU A 340 -21.71 -4.50 21.60
C LEU A 340 -21.48 -4.24 20.11
N THR A 341 -22.39 -3.53 19.47
CA THR A 341 -22.26 -3.15 18.06
C THR A 341 -22.52 -1.67 17.80
N MET A 342 -21.90 -1.15 16.75
CA MET A 342 -22.38 0.01 16.01
C MET A 342 -23.28 -0.53 14.89
N SER A 343 -24.55 -0.15 14.90
CA SER A 343 -25.57 -0.69 14.01
C SER A 343 -26.04 0.34 13.00
N CYS A 344 -26.30 -0.11 11.77
CA CYS A 344 -27.01 0.64 10.74
C CYS A 344 -28.25 -0.16 10.32
N GLU A 345 -29.45 0.36 10.59
CA GLU A 345 -30.70 -0.16 10.02
C GLU A 345 -31.12 0.71 8.84
N MET A 346 -31.39 0.09 7.69
CA MET A 346 -31.78 0.74 6.43
C MET A 346 -33.13 0.23 5.96
N GLU A 347 -34.09 1.12 5.68
CA GLU A 347 -35.40 0.78 5.12
C GLU A 347 -35.45 1.08 3.62
N PHE A 348 -35.67 0.02 2.83
CA PHE A 348 -35.72 0.03 1.38
C PHE A 348 -37.16 -0.08 0.85
N ASP A 349 -37.51 0.81 -0.08
CA ASP A 349 -38.77 0.74 -0.81
C ASP A 349 -38.76 -0.29 -1.96
N ALA A 350 -39.85 -0.33 -2.75
CA ALA A 350 -39.99 -1.22 -3.89
C ALA A 350 -38.91 -0.98 -4.98
N ASP A 351 -38.41 0.26 -5.11
CA ASP A 351 -37.36 0.68 -6.05
C ASP A 351 -35.95 0.58 -5.45
N LEU A 352 -35.82 0.03 -4.23
CA LEU A 352 -34.58 -0.11 -3.46
C LEU A 352 -33.93 1.22 -3.11
N LYS A 353 -34.71 2.30 -3.00
CA LYS A 353 -34.22 3.54 -2.40
C LYS A 353 -34.25 3.37 -0.88
N VAL A 354 -33.17 3.79 -0.21
CA VAL A 354 -33.21 4.03 1.24
C VAL A 354 -34.18 5.20 1.47
N VAL A 355 -35.30 4.91 2.14
CA VAL A 355 -36.34 5.91 2.47
C VAL A 355 -36.27 6.35 3.94
N SER A 356 -35.60 5.55 4.78
CA SER A 356 -35.23 5.87 6.15
C SER A 356 -34.01 5.06 6.53
N HIS A 357 -33.13 5.60 7.37
CA HIS A 357 -32.03 4.86 7.99
C HIS A 357 -31.73 5.40 9.38
N ASP A 358 -31.11 4.57 10.21
CA ASP A 358 -30.78 4.87 11.60
C ASP A 358 -29.41 4.26 11.94
N ILE A 359 -28.55 5.03 12.61
CA ILE A 359 -27.18 4.65 12.97
C ILE A 359 -27.03 4.83 14.48
N PHE A 360 -26.79 3.74 15.20
CA PHE A 360 -26.89 3.73 16.67
C PHE A 360 -26.03 2.66 17.34
N THR A 361 -25.67 2.88 18.60
CA THR A 361 -25.04 1.87 19.46
C THR A 361 -26.08 0.88 19.98
N SER A 362 -25.78 -0.41 19.90
CA SER A 362 -26.67 -1.48 20.36
C SER A 362 -25.94 -2.61 21.08
N VAL A 363 -26.72 -3.56 21.59
CA VAL A 363 -26.29 -4.90 21.99
C VAL A 363 -27.06 -5.94 21.17
N ILE A 364 -26.35 -6.92 20.61
CA ILE A 364 -26.92 -8.05 19.89
C ILE A 364 -26.62 -9.36 20.62
N ARG A 365 -27.35 -10.43 20.27
CA ARG A 365 -26.98 -11.81 20.54
C ARG A 365 -27.22 -12.59 19.25
N THR A 366 -26.15 -13.00 18.57
CA THR A 366 -26.26 -13.72 17.28
C THR A 366 -26.90 -15.10 17.48
N SER A 367 -27.80 -15.48 16.59
CA SER A 367 -28.52 -16.76 16.65
C SER A 367 -27.62 -17.95 16.31
N GLU A 368 -26.74 -17.77 15.33
CA GLU A 368 -25.83 -18.80 14.80
C GLU A 368 -24.63 -18.12 14.09
N ARG A 369 -23.48 -18.82 14.04
CA ARG A 369 -22.35 -18.46 13.16
C ARG A 369 -22.43 -19.33 11.91
N MET A 370 -22.86 -18.74 10.79
CA MET A 370 -22.91 -19.45 9.52
C MET A 370 -21.56 -19.40 8.81
N THR A 371 -21.41 -20.25 7.79
CA THR A 371 -20.30 -20.15 6.83
C THR A 371 -20.86 -19.94 5.43
N TYR A 372 -20.12 -19.23 4.56
CA TYR A 372 -20.54 -18.98 3.18
C TYR A 372 -20.93 -20.26 2.45
N LYS A 373 -20.09 -21.30 2.56
CA LYS A 373 -20.32 -22.67 2.07
C LYS A 373 -21.65 -23.28 2.55
N ASN A 374 -21.96 -23.21 3.84
CA ASN A 374 -23.23 -23.73 4.35
C ASN A 374 -24.43 -22.96 3.79
N VAL A 375 -24.35 -21.63 3.72
CA VAL A 375 -25.42 -20.78 3.16
C VAL A 375 -25.60 -21.01 1.65
N ARG A 376 -24.50 -21.19 0.89
CA ARG A 376 -24.53 -21.59 -0.52
C ARG A 376 -25.31 -22.87 -0.71
N LEU A 377 -24.91 -23.94 -0.02
CA LEU A 377 -25.54 -25.27 -0.12
C LEU A 377 -27.03 -25.23 0.24
N LEU A 378 -27.41 -24.45 1.25
CA LEU A 378 -28.80 -24.27 1.66
C LEU A 378 -29.63 -23.52 0.61
N LEU A 379 -29.08 -22.48 -0.02
CA LEU A 379 -29.77 -21.68 -1.05
C LEU A 379 -29.88 -22.43 -2.39
N THR A 380 -28.83 -23.11 -2.83
CA THR A 380 -28.84 -23.86 -4.12
C THR A 380 -29.60 -25.19 -4.03
N GLY A 381 -29.88 -25.69 -2.82
CA GLY A 381 -30.53 -26.99 -2.61
C GLY A 381 -29.56 -28.18 -2.70
N GLU A 382 -28.25 -27.94 -2.68
CA GLU A 382 -27.18 -28.95 -2.58
C GLU A 382 -26.98 -29.46 -1.14
N ALA A 383 -27.60 -28.83 -0.13
CA ALA A 383 -27.46 -29.18 1.27
C ALA A 383 -28.02 -30.58 1.60
N GLU A 384 -27.19 -31.38 2.28
CA GLU A 384 -27.60 -32.67 2.87
C GLU A 384 -28.78 -32.49 3.86
N PRO A 385 -29.71 -33.48 3.97
CA PRO A 385 -30.92 -33.33 4.78
C PRO A 385 -30.70 -32.92 6.24
N GLU A 386 -29.63 -33.38 6.88
CA GLU A 386 -29.25 -33.00 8.24
C GLU A 386 -28.92 -31.50 8.37
N LEU A 387 -28.28 -30.92 7.36
CA LEU A 387 -27.94 -29.49 7.30
C LEU A 387 -29.22 -28.64 7.11
N VAL A 388 -30.13 -29.12 6.26
CA VAL A 388 -31.44 -28.49 6.02
C VAL A 388 -32.32 -28.55 7.27
N GLU A 389 -32.38 -29.69 7.96
CA GLU A 389 -33.15 -29.83 9.20
C GLU A 389 -32.60 -28.94 10.32
N ARG A 390 -31.27 -28.91 10.51
CA ARG A 390 -30.61 -28.06 11.50
C ARG A 390 -30.91 -26.58 11.31
N TYR A 391 -30.91 -26.08 10.07
CA TYR A 391 -31.07 -24.65 9.77
C TYR A 391 -32.46 -24.29 9.22
N ALA A 392 -33.42 -25.21 9.27
CA ALA A 392 -34.79 -25.01 8.76
C ALA A 392 -35.45 -23.71 9.27
N TYR A 393 -35.14 -23.31 10.50
CA TYR A 393 -35.68 -22.09 11.12
C TYR A 393 -35.16 -20.78 10.51
N LEU A 394 -34.00 -20.80 9.84
CA LEU A 394 -33.36 -19.65 9.15
C LEU A 394 -33.60 -19.63 7.63
N MET A 395 -34.14 -20.72 7.05
CA MET A 395 -34.28 -20.84 5.59
C MET A 395 -35.10 -19.72 4.94
N GLU A 396 -36.14 -19.24 5.62
CA GLU A 396 -36.95 -18.11 5.14
C GLU A 396 -36.29 -16.74 5.38
N ASP A 397 -35.25 -16.67 6.22
CA ASP A 397 -34.45 -15.46 6.43
C ASP A 397 -33.36 -15.38 5.35
N PHE A 398 -32.64 -16.48 5.07
CA PHE A 398 -31.65 -16.54 3.99
C PHE A 398 -32.25 -16.24 2.60
N LYS A 399 -33.45 -16.74 2.28
CA LYS A 399 -34.14 -16.41 1.02
C LYS A 399 -34.48 -14.93 0.88
N ARG A 400 -34.82 -14.24 1.99
CA ARG A 400 -35.05 -12.79 1.99
C ARG A 400 -33.74 -12.04 1.76
N MET A 401 -32.67 -12.51 2.38
CA MET A 401 -31.34 -11.94 2.21
C MET A 401 -30.88 -12.07 0.75
N GLU A 402 -30.95 -13.27 0.15
CA GLU A 402 -30.65 -13.51 -1.26
C GLU A 402 -31.49 -12.61 -2.19
N ALA A 403 -32.82 -12.58 -1.99
CA ALA A 403 -33.73 -11.77 -2.80
C ALA A 403 -33.49 -10.26 -2.67
N LEU A 404 -33.01 -9.77 -1.52
CA LEU A 404 -32.61 -8.38 -1.34
C LEU A 404 -31.26 -8.11 -2.00
N ALA A 405 -30.24 -8.96 -1.79
CA ALA A 405 -28.91 -8.79 -2.36
C ALA A 405 -28.91 -8.85 -3.88
N ALA A 406 -29.60 -9.82 -4.50
CA ALA A 406 -29.75 -9.90 -5.96
C ALA A 406 -30.42 -8.65 -6.55
N ARG A 407 -31.39 -8.07 -5.83
CA ARG A 407 -32.03 -6.80 -6.17
C ARG A 407 -31.06 -5.61 -6.04
N LEU A 408 -30.30 -5.52 -4.95
CA LEU A 408 -29.26 -4.49 -4.73
C LEU A 408 -28.16 -4.56 -5.80
N ARG A 409 -27.61 -5.76 -6.08
CA ARG A 409 -26.64 -6.00 -7.16
C ARG A 409 -27.15 -5.51 -8.50
N SER A 410 -28.40 -5.85 -8.84
CA SER A 410 -29.03 -5.40 -10.08
C SER A 410 -29.11 -3.87 -10.17
N ARG A 411 -29.33 -3.17 -9.05
CA ARG A 411 -29.31 -1.69 -8.97
C ARG A 411 -27.87 -1.14 -9.09
N ARG A 412 -26.90 -1.76 -8.42
CA ARG A 412 -25.46 -1.41 -8.46
C ARG A 412 -24.89 -1.52 -9.89
N MET A 413 -25.19 -2.59 -10.63
CA MET A 413 -24.75 -2.75 -12.02
C MET A 413 -25.52 -1.81 -12.98
N LYS A 414 -26.82 -1.57 -12.77
CA LYS A 414 -27.57 -0.56 -13.56
C LYS A 414 -27.02 0.86 -13.38
N ARG A 415 -26.53 1.21 -12.19
CA ARG A 415 -25.81 2.47 -11.89
C ARG A 415 -24.49 2.56 -12.64
N GLY A 416 -23.86 1.42 -12.93
CA GLY A 416 -22.64 1.32 -13.74
C GLY A 416 -21.39 0.98 -12.94
N ALA A 417 -21.53 0.34 -11.77
CA ALA A 417 -20.41 -0.28 -11.08
C ALA A 417 -19.71 -1.31 -11.98
N ILE A 418 -18.43 -1.57 -11.69
CA ILE A 418 -17.58 -2.48 -12.46
C ILE A 418 -17.32 -3.72 -11.61
N ASP A 419 -17.79 -4.87 -12.08
CA ASP A 419 -17.76 -6.15 -11.36
C ASP A 419 -16.64 -7.03 -11.93
N PHE A 420 -15.44 -6.87 -11.39
CA PHE A 420 -14.29 -7.69 -11.76
C PHE A 420 -14.37 -9.07 -11.10
N ASP A 421 -14.77 -10.07 -11.86
CA ASP A 421 -14.80 -11.47 -11.44
C ASP A 421 -13.44 -12.12 -11.75
N PHE A 422 -12.44 -11.87 -10.89
CA PHE A 422 -11.12 -12.48 -11.00
C PHE A 422 -11.03 -13.77 -10.17
N GLU A 423 -10.51 -14.84 -10.79
CA GLU A 423 -10.19 -16.08 -10.10
C GLU A 423 -8.98 -15.88 -9.17
N GLU A 424 -9.23 -15.62 -7.88
CA GLU A 424 -8.19 -15.67 -6.84
C GLU A 424 -7.81 -17.12 -6.52
N SER A 425 -6.58 -17.37 -6.04
CA SER A 425 -6.18 -18.69 -5.53
C SER A 425 -6.08 -18.76 -4.01
N LYS A 426 -6.68 -19.79 -3.39
CA LYS A 426 -6.32 -20.21 -2.03
C LYS A 426 -5.22 -21.27 -2.12
N ILE A 427 -4.03 -20.95 -1.61
CA ILE A 427 -2.96 -21.92 -1.42
C ILE A 427 -3.30 -22.75 -0.18
N LEU A 428 -3.24 -24.07 -0.30
CA LEU A 428 -3.45 -25.00 0.82
C LEU A 428 -2.09 -25.47 1.35
N VAL A 429 -1.83 -25.26 2.65
CA VAL A 429 -0.57 -25.65 3.29
C VAL A 429 -0.77 -26.78 4.31
N ASP A 430 0.28 -27.58 4.52
CA ASP A 430 0.34 -28.55 5.61
C ASP A 430 0.79 -27.92 6.95
N ALA A 431 0.94 -28.76 7.98
CA ALA A 431 1.31 -28.32 9.33
C ALA A 431 2.75 -27.77 9.44
N ASP A 432 3.61 -28.06 8.45
CA ASP A 432 4.98 -27.54 8.36
C ASP A 432 5.06 -26.28 7.45
N GLY A 433 3.91 -25.77 6.99
CA GLY A 433 3.80 -24.60 6.13
C GLY A 433 4.23 -24.82 4.68
N LYS A 434 4.33 -26.08 4.23
CA LYS A 434 4.61 -26.41 2.82
C LYS A 434 3.29 -26.39 2.03
N PRO A 435 3.25 -25.81 0.80
CA PRO A 435 2.09 -25.90 -0.06
C PRO A 435 1.86 -27.35 -0.50
N THR A 436 0.60 -27.76 -0.46
CA THR A 436 0.09 -29.09 -0.86
C THR A 436 -0.78 -29.02 -2.09
N ASP A 437 -1.51 -27.92 -2.29
CA ASP A 437 -2.34 -27.63 -3.48
C ASP A 437 -2.54 -26.12 -3.65
N ILE A 438 -3.02 -25.70 -4.82
CA ILE A 438 -3.40 -24.33 -5.14
C ILE A 438 -4.75 -24.36 -5.86
N VAL A 439 -5.81 -24.00 -5.15
CA VAL A 439 -7.19 -24.09 -5.64
C VAL A 439 -7.77 -22.71 -5.95
N LYS A 440 -8.63 -22.63 -6.97
CA LYS A 440 -9.40 -21.40 -7.26
C LYS A 440 -10.39 -21.11 -6.12
N ARG A 441 -10.59 -19.83 -5.83
CA ARG A 441 -11.55 -19.34 -4.85
C ARG A 441 -12.85 -18.93 -5.56
N GLU A 442 -13.89 -19.75 -5.43
CA GLU A 442 -15.22 -19.39 -5.93
C GLU A 442 -15.85 -18.25 -5.10
N ARG A 443 -16.38 -17.22 -5.77
CA ARG A 443 -17.22 -16.17 -5.17
C ARG A 443 -18.69 -16.58 -5.29
N SER A 444 -19.25 -17.22 -4.26
CA SER A 444 -20.61 -17.78 -4.33
C SER A 444 -21.71 -16.76 -4.01
N VAL A 445 -22.97 -17.20 -4.12
CA VAL A 445 -24.14 -16.41 -3.72
C VAL A 445 -24.06 -15.90 -2.28
N ALA A 446 -23.42 -16.64 -1.37
CA ALA A 446 -23.31 -16.24 0.03
C ALA A 446 -22.30 -15.09 0.24
N GLU A 447 -21.13 -15.13 -0.40
CA GLU A 447 -20.16 -14.02 -0.40
C GLU A 447 -20.77 -12.78 -1.04
N MET A 448 -21.40 -12.92 -2.22
CA MET A 448 -22.07 -11.82 -2.91
C MET A 448 -23.22 -11.20 -2.09
N MET A 449 -23.92 -12.01 -1.29
CA MET A 449 -25.02 -11.55 -0.45
C MET A 449 -24.55 -10.64 0.69
N ILE A 450 -23.46 -11.02 1.39
CA ILE A 450 -22.83 -10.16 2.40
C ILE A 450 -22.19 -8.92 1.76
N GLU A 451 -21.55 -9.07 0.59
CA GLU A 451 -20.94 -7.96 -0.15
C GLU A 451 -21.95 -6.81 -0.39
N GLU A 452 -23.14 -7.09 -0.93
CA GLU A 452 -24.17 -6.06 -1.18
C GLU A 452 -24.68 -5.39 0.12
N PHE A 453 -24.73 -6.11 1.24
CA PHE A 453 -25.18 -5.54 2.52
C PHE A 453 -24.12 -4.63 3.14
N MET A 454 -22.86 -5.04 3.10
CA MET A 454 -21.75 -4.22 3.58
C MET A 454 -21.57 -2.98 2.69
N LEU A 455 -21.74 -3.10 1.38
CA LEU A 455 -21.77 -1.96 0.46
C LEU A 455 -22.93 -0.99 0.76
N ALA A 456 -24.15 -1.49 1.01
CA ALA A 456 -25.29 -0.66 1.36
C ALA A 456 -25.06 0.13 2.66
N ALA A 457 -24.50 -0.50 3.70
CA ALA A 457 -24.13 0.18 4.94
C ALA A 457 -23.01 1.22 4.72
N ASN A 458 -21.96 0.85 3.99
CA ASN A 458 -20.82 1.72 3.65
C ASN A 458 -21.25 2.98 2.86
N GLU A 459 -22.14 2.84 1.87
CA GLU A 459 -22.71 3.98 1.13
C GLU A 459 -23.59 4.85 2.04
N THR A 460 -24.49 4.24 2.83
CA THR A 460 -25.44 4.98 3.70
C THR A 460 -24.73 5.76 4.81
N VAL A 461 -23.73 5.17 5.45
CA VAL A 461 -22.91 5.83 6.48
C VAL A 461 -22.11 6.98 5.86
N ALA A 462 -21.47 6.76 4.70
CA ALA A 462 -20.72 7.80 4.01
C ALA A 462 -21.61 9.00 3.61
N GLU A 463 -22.78 8.75 3.03
CA GLU A 463 -23.73 9.80 2.65
C GLU A 463 -24.18 10.61 3.89
N HIS A 464 -24.57 9.94 4.97
CA HIS A 464 -25.05 10.58 6.18
C HIS A 464 -24.02 11.53 6.80
N PHE A 465 -22.78 11.08 7.00
CA PHE A 465 -21.73 11.91 7.61
C PHE A 465 -21.18 12.99 6.66
N THR A 466 -21.27 12.79 5.33
CA THR A 466 -21.02 13.86 4.36
C THR A 466 -22.02 15.00 4.51
N TRP A 467 -23.33 14.70 4.61
CA TRP A 467 -24.36 15.74 4.77
C TRP A 467 -24.31 16.45 6.14
N LEU A 468 -23.89 15.75 7.20
CA LEU A 468 -23.58 16.37 8.50
C LEU A 468 -22.32 17.24 8.49
N LYS A 469 -21.48 17.15 7.45
CA LYS A 469 -20.19 17.86 7.30
C LYS A 469 -19.21 17.61 8.45
N VAL A 470 -19.27 16.41 9.02
CA VAL A 470 -18.35 15.96 10.07
C VAL A 470 -17.03 15.49 9.42
N PRO A 471 -15.85 15.75 10.02
CA PRO A 471 -14.59 15.23 9.49
C PRO A 471 -14.60 13.70 9.51
N PHE A 472 -14.31 13.08 8.38
CA PHE A 472 -14.54 11.66 8.15
C PHE A 472 -13.44 11.06 7.25
N LEU A 473 -13.44 9.74 7.10
CA LEU A 473 -12.55 9.04 6.17
C LEU A 473 -13.39 8.37 5.08
N TYR A 474 -13.09 8.70 3.84
CA TYR A 474 -13.74 8.14 2.66
C TYR A 474 -12.81 7.13 1.98
N ARG A 475 -13.40 6.10 1.39
CA ARG A 475 -12.68 5.17 0.51
C ARG A 475 -12.96 5.60 -0.91
N ILE A 476 -12.02 6.30 -1.52
CA ILE A 476 -12.18 6.89 -2.85
C ILE A 476 -11.51 6.06 -3.94
N HIS A 477 -12.06 6.17 -5.15
CA HIS A 477 -11.47 5.68 -6.39
C HIS A 477 -11.74 6.74 -7.45
N GLU A 478 -10.75 7.59 -7.69
CA GLU A 478 -10.76 8.67 -8.69
C GLU A 478 -10.92 8.11 -10.13
N ASP A 479 -11.39 8.92 -11.08
CA ASP A 479 -11.44 8.53 -12.50
C ASP A 479 -10.09 8.01 -13.03
N PRO A 480 -10.09 6.98 -13.92
CA PRO A 480 -8.88 6.47 -14.57
C PRO A 480 -8.09 7.55 -15.31
N ASP A 481 -6.79 7.32 -15.47
CA ASP A 481 -5.94 8.21 -16.27
C ASP A 481 -6.35 8.20 -17.76
N ALA A 482 -6.40 9.37 -18.38
CA ALA A 482 -6.90 9.52 -19.74
C ALA A 482 -5.99 8.88 -20.80
N GLU A 483 -4.66 8.89 -20.61
CA GLU A 483 -3.72 8.26 -21.54
C GLU A 483 -3.81 6.73 -21.44
N LYS A 484 -3.77 6.18 -20.22
CA LYS A 484 -3.99 4.75 -19.96
C LYS A 484 -5.31 4.24 -20.52
N LEU A 485 -6.36 5.06 -20.45
CA LEU A 485 -7.70 4.70 -20.91
C LEU A 485 -7.83 4.80 -22.44
N MET A 486 -7.10 5.71 -23.09
CA MET A 486 -6.95 5.71 -24.56
C MET A 486 -6.15 4.50 -25.05
N ASN A 487 -5.04 4.18 -24.39
CA ASN A 487 -4.24 2.99 -24.70
C ASN A 487 -5.07 1.69 -24.53
N PHE A 488 -5.93 1.62 -23.51
CA PHE A 488 -6.89 0.52 -23.35
C PHE A 488 -7.96 0.48 -24.45
N MET A 489 -8.49 1.64 -24.89
CA MET A 489 -9.40 1.69 -26.05
C MET A 489 -8.74 1.18 -27.33
N GLU A 490 -7.51 1.61 -27.63
CA GLU A 490 -6.76 1.10 -28.78
C GLU A 490 -6.56 -0.42 -28.67
N PHE A 491 -6.12 -0.91 -27.50
CA PHE A 491 -5.94 -2.33 -27.21
C PHE A 491 -7.20 -3.17 -27.51
N VAL A 492 -8.37 -2.82 -26.96
CA VAL A 492 -9.58 -3.63 -27.16
C VAL A 492 -10.11 -3.59 -28.59
N THR A 493 -9.85 -2.52 -29.36
CA THR A 493 -10.16 -2.52 -30.80
C THR A 493 -9.32 -3.52 -31.61
N THR A 494 -8.15 -3.94 -31.12
CA THR A 494 -7.39 -5.04 -31.74
C THR A 494 -8.07 -6.41 -31.57
N PHE A 495 -9.00 -6.55 -30.64
CA PHE A 495 -9.87 -7.73 -30.47
C PHE A 495 -11.24 -7.56 -31.17
N GLY A 496 -11.49 -6.39 -31.79
CA GLY A 496 -12.74 -6.07 -32.49
C GLY A 496 -13.79 -5.34 -31.64
N TYR A 497 -13.59 -5.24 -30.32
CA TYR A 497 -14.48 -4.53 -29.41
C TYR A 497 -14.36 -3.00 -29.55
N ALA A 498 -15.49 -2.29 -29.53
CA ALA A 498 -15.54 -0.85 -29.81
C ALA A 498 -16.29 -0.07 -28.72
N MET A 499 -15.54 0.42 -27.72
CA MET A 499 -16.11 1.23 -26.63
C MET A 499 -16.59 2.60 -27.12
N LYS A 500 -17.80 3.00 -26.71
CA LYS A 500 -18.38 4.31 -27.04
C LYS A 500 -18.03 5.32 -25.95
N GLY A 501 -17.07 6.20 -26.23
CA GLY A 501 -16.77 7.35 -25.37
C GLY A 501 -17.98 8.26 -25.14
N GLY A 502 -18.04 8.87 -23.96
CA GLY A 502 -19.10 9.79 -23.55
C GLY A 502 -18.99 11.18 -24.20
N LYS A 503 -19.97 12.04 -23.91
CA LYS A 503 -19.97 13.44 -24.36
C LYS A 503 -18.76 14.16 -23.77
N GLY A 504 -17.85 14.62 -24.64
CA GLY A 504 -16.61 15.31 -24.23
C GLY A 504 -15.39 14.40 -24.09
N GLY A 505 -15.50 13.10 -24.40
CA GLY A 505 -14.37 12.17 -24.39
C GLY A 505 -14.14 11.44 -23.06
N THR A 506 -14.87 11.78 -22.00
CA THR A 506 -14.89 11.02 -20.75
C THR A 506 -15.59 9.67 -20.94
N ILE A 507 -15.08 8.61 -20.31
CA ILE A 507 -15.74 7.30 -20.30
C ILE A 507 -16.43 7.09 -18.95
N HIS A 508 -17.72 6.80 -18.99
CA HIS A 508 -18.48 6.44 -17.79
C HIS A 508 -18.19 4.98 -17.42
N ALA A 509 -18.03 4.66 -16.12
CA ALA A 509 -17.73 3.31 -15.61
C ALA A 509 -18.60 2.20 -16.26
N ARG A 510 -19.91 2.45 -16.43
CA ARG A 510 -20.84 1.57 -17.17
C ARG A 510 -20.38 1.14 -18.57
N ALA A 511 -19.63 1.96 -19.31
CA ALA A 511 -19.14 1.57 -20.64
C ALA A 511 -18.02 0.51 -20.56
N LEU A 512 -17.27 0.49 -19.46
CA LEU A 512 -16.32 -0.58 -19.13
C LEU A 512 -17.05 -1.83 -18.66
N GLN A 513 -18.06 -1.69 -17.78
CA GLN A 513 -18.91 -2.81 -17.35
C GLN A 513 -19.65 -3.48 -18.52
N ASN A 514 -20.20 -2.71 -19.46
CA ASN A 514 -20.81 -3.24 -20.68
C ASN A 514 -19.80 -4.07 -21.51
N LEU A 515 -18.50 -3.73 -21.48
CA LEU A 515 -17.47 -4.52 -22.16
C LEU A 515 -17.16 -5.80 -21.39
N LEU A 516 -17.09 -5.76 -20.04
CA LEU A 516 -16.99 -6.98 -19.22
C LEU A 516 -18.16 -7.95 -19.49
N GLU A 517 -19.37 -7.42 -19.69
CA GLU A 517 -20.56 -8.20 -20.08
C GLU A 517 -20.51 -8.71 -21.54
N GLU A 518 -19.71 -8.11 -22.42
CA GLU A 518 -19.56 -8.51 -23.85
C GLU A 518 -18.42 -9.50 -24.07
N ILE A 519 -17.39 -9.49 -23.22
CA ILE A 519 -16.27 -10.45 -23.21
C ILE A 519 -16.51 -11.68 -22.33
N LYS A 520 -17.60 -11.74 -21.56
CA LYS A 520 -17.79 -12.85 -20.61
C LYS A 520 -17.83 -14.21 -21.32
N ASP A 521 -17.16 -15.19 -20.72
CA ASP A 521 -16.98 -16.55 -21.21
C ASP A 521 -16.20 -16.64 -22.55
N THR A 522 -15.44 -15.60 -22.94
CA THR A 522 -14.55 -15.61 -24.12
C THR A 522 -13.07 -15.87 -23.76
N PRO A 523 -12.25 -16.42 -24.67
CA PRO A 523 -10.82 -16.64 -24.43
C PRO A 523 -10.04 -15.38 -24.02
N GLU A 524 -10.45 -14.21 -24.52
CA GLU A 524 -9.83 -12.93 -24.20
C GLU A 524 -10.34 -12.24 -22.91
N GLU A 525 -11.36 -12.78 -22.22
CA GLU A 525 -11.95 -12.20 -21.00
C GLU A 525 -10.89 -11.86 -19.95
N THR A 526 -10.14 -12.87 -19.51
CA THR A 526 -9.11 -12.77 -18.47
C THR A 526 -8.10 -11.67 -18.79
N VAL A 527 -7.77 -11.51 -20.07
CA VAL A 527 -6.75 -10.59 -20.57
C VAL A 527 -7.28 -9.17 -20.67
N ILE A 528 -8.45 -8.97 -21.26
CA ILE A 528 -9.08 -7.66 -21.37
C ILE A 528 -9.40 -7.11 -19.97
N SER A 529 -9.92 -7.94 -19.07
CA SER A 529 -10.15 -7.59 -17.66
C SER A 529 -8.87 -7.19 -16.93
N LYS A 530 -7.76 -7.94 -17.09
CA LYS A 530 -6.46 -7.61 -16.45
C LYS A 530 -5.84 -6.32 -17.01
N VAL A 531 -5.95 -6.05 -18.31
CA VAL A 531 -5.47 -4.76 -18.88
C VAL A 531 -6.39 -3.61 -18.45
N MET A 532 -7.71 -3.81 -18.41
CA MET A 532 -8.67 -2.81 -17.90
C MET A 532 -8.34 -2.39 -16.46
N LEU A 533 -8.10 -3.36 -15.57
CA LEU A 533 -7.70 -3.10 -14.17
C LEU A 533 -6.37 -2.32 -14.10
N ARG A 534 -5.37 -2.67 -14.90
CA ARG A 534 -4.06 -1.97 -14.97
C ARG A 534 -4.19 -0.52 -15.48
N SER A 535 -5.25 -0.20 -16.23
CA SER A 535 -5.56 1.17 -16.67
C SER A 535 -6.29 2.02 -15.63
N MET A 536 -6.86 1.43 -14.58
CA MET A 536 -7.50 2.17 -13.48
C MET A 536 -6.47 2.78 -12.51
N LYS A 537 -6.98 3.57 -11.56
CA LYS A 537 -6.23 4.01 -10.38
C LYS A 537 -6.41 3.00 -9.24
N GLN A 538 -5.51 3.04 -8.26
CA GLN A 538 -5.71 2.31 -7.00
C GLN A 538 -6.67 3.10 -6.11
N ALA A 539 -7.66 2.42 -5.54
CA ALA A 539 -8.50 2.98 -4.49
C ALA A 539 -7.66 3.27 -3.23
N ARG A 540 -8.01 4.33 -2.50
CA ARG A 540 -7.25 4.82 -1.35
C ARG A 540 -8.16 5.49 -0.33
N TYR A 541 -7.67 5.73 0.88
CA TYR A 541 -8.35 6.59 1.83
C TYR A 541 -8.07 8.07 1.53
N ASP A 542 -9.03 8.93 1.86
CA ASP A 542 -8.96 10.39 1.78
C ASP A 542 -9.88 11.02 2.83
N SER A 543 -9.66 12.30 3.18
CA SER A 543 -10.57 13.07 4.05
C SER A 543 -11.75 13.68 3.28
N GLN A 544 -11.68 13.70 1.95
CA GLN A 544 -12.70 14.26 1.06
C GLN A 544 -13.48 13.15 0.34
N SER A 545 -14.81 13.29 0.26
CA SER A 545 -15.65 12.37 -0.54
C SER A 545 -15.52 12.70 -2.03
N LEU A 546 -14.49 12.16 -2.68
CA LEU A 546 -14.24 12.29 -4.12
C LEU A 546 -14.92 11.19 -4.97
N GLY A 547 -15.80 10.39 -4.36
CA GLY A 547 -16.50 9.28 -5.00
C GLY A 547 -15.64 8.02 -5.24
N HIS A 548 -16.28 6.97 -5.73
CA HIS A 548 -15.64 5.68 -6.00
C HIS A 548 -16.06 5.11 -7.37
N PHE A 549 -15.30 5.46 -8.40
CA PHE A 549 -15.51 5.13 -9.82
C PHE A 549 -15.90 3.67 -10.06
N GLY A 550 -15.11 2.72 -9.53
CA GLY A 550 -15.36 1.28 -9.69
C GLY A 550 -16.66 0.76 -9.07
N LEU A 551 -17.27 1.48 -8.11
CA LEU A 551 -18.59 1.15 -7.53
C LEU A 551 -19.72 2.04 -8.10
N ALA A 552 -19.37 2.98 -8.97
CA ALA A 552 -20.24 4.08 -9.43
C ALA A 552 -20.97 4.78 -8.26
N ALA A 553 -20.30 4.95 -7.12
CA ALA A 553 -20.84 5.53 -5.89
C ALA A 553 -20.33 6.96 -5.66
N GLU A 554 -21.21 7.86 -5.23
CA GLU A 554 -20.89 9.27 -4.93
C GLU A 554 -20.30 9.43 -3.51
N PHE A 555 -20.82 8.66 -2.56
CA PHE A 555 -20.33 8.59 -1.18
C PHE A 555 -19.95 7.13 -0.87
N TYR A 556 -18.72 6.90 -0.40
CA TYR A 556 -18.28 5.57 0.01
C TYR A 556 -17.19 5.66 1.10
N SER A 557 -17.35 4.88 2.17
CA SER A 557 -16.42 4.79 3.30
C SER A 557 -16.35 3.34 3.76
N HIS A 558 -15.24 2.91 4.35
CA HIS A 558 -15.18 1.60 5.01
C HIS A 558 -15.66 1.74 6.47
N PHE A 559 -16.81 1.16 6.78
CA PHE A 559 -17.45 1.12 8.10
C PHE A 559 -17.50 -0.29 8.70
N THR A 560 -17.44 -1.33 7.86
CA THR A 560 -17.86 -2.69 8.19
C THR A 560 -16.75 -3.63 8.69
N SER A 561 -15.54 -3.16 8.98
CA SER A 561 -14.46 -4.04 9.49
C SER A 561 -13.45 -3.41 10.47
N PRO A 562 -13.90 -2.81 11.58
CA PRO A 562 -13.04 -2.13 12.55
C PRO A 562 -12.13 -3.05 13.39
N ILE A 563 -12.31 -4.39 13.39
CA ILE A 563 -11.37 -5.31 14.05
C ILE A 563 -10.02 -5.35 13.30
N ARG A 564 -10.04 -5.12 11.98
CA ARG A 564 -8.91 -5.35 11.06
C ARG A 564 -8.55 -4.18 10.15
N ARG A 565 -9.26 -3.04 10.23
CA ARG A 565 -8.97 -1.79 9.50
C ARG A 565 -9.06 -0.58 10.44
N TYR A 566 -8.00 0.22 10.49
CA TYR A 566 -7.94 1.41 11.35
C TYR A 566 -8.88 2.55 10.90
N PRO A 567 -9.10 2.81 9.58
CA PRO A 567 -10.08 3.81 9.12
C PRO A 567 -11.50 3.56 9.65
N ASP A 568 -11.97 2.31 9.61
CA ASP A 568 -13.26 1.90 10.17
C ASP A 568 -13.35 2.22 11.66
N LEU A 569 -12.32 1.87 12.45
CA LEU A 569 -12.23 2.17 13.88
C LEU A 569 -12.27 3.69 14.15
N VAL A 570 -11.58 4.49 13.35
CA VAL A 570 -11.60 5.96 13.46
C VAL A 570 -13.00 6.51 13.19
N ILE A 571 -13.67 6.10 12.10
CA ILE A 571 -15.01 6.61 11.82
C ILE A 571 -16.04 6.11 12.84
N HIS A 572 -15.88 4.90 13.42
CA HIS A 572 -16.74 4.45 14.53
C HIS A 572 -16.64 5.36 15.76
N ARG A 573 -15.46 5.91 16.08
CA ARG A 573 -15.30 6.92 17.15
C ARG A 573 -16.01 8.23 16.80
N VAL A 574 -15.86 8.70 15.57
CA VAL A 574 -16.53 9.91 15.09
C VAL A 574 -18.05 9.76 15.12
N ILE A 575 -18.57 8.61 14.67
CA ILE A 575 -20.00 8.23 14.75
C ILE A 575 -20.45 8.27 16.22
N ARG A 576 -19.70 7.60 17.12
CA ARG A 576 -19.97 7.59 18.56
C ARG A 576 -20.07 9.00 19.14
N GLU A 577 -19.07 9.84 18.90
CA GLU A 577 -19.03 11.20 19.47
C GLU A 577 -20.17 12.07 18.95
N VAL A 578 -20.55 11.93 17.68
CA VAL A 578 -21.71 12.61 17.11
C VAL A 578 -23.01 12.14 17.78
N LEU A 579 -23.18 10.84 18.02
CA LEU A 579 -24.35 10.30 18.72
C LEU A 579 -24.41 10.72 20.20
N GLU A 580 -23.30 10.59 20.92
CA GLU A 580 -23.20 10.92 22.36
C GLU A 580 -23.37 12.44 22.62
N ASN A 581 -23.01 13.30 21.66
CA ASN A 581 -23.25 14.76 21.71
C ASN A 581 -24.54 15.22 21.01
N GLY A 582 -25.48 14.31 20.69
CA GLY A 582 -26.82 14.67 20.21
C GLY A 582 -26.90 15.16 18.75
N GLY A 583 -25.95 14.75 17.90
CA GLY A 583 -25.95 14.98 16.45
C GLY A 583 -24.90 15.96 15.93
N THR A 584 -24.08 16.55 16.80
CA THR A 584 -23.06 17.55 16.43
C THR A 584 -21.78 17.42 17.26
N LEU A 585 -20.63 17.70 16.67
CA LEU A 585 -19.37 17.94 17.39
C LEU A 585 -19.24 19.42 17.82
N SER A 586 -18.37 19.71 18.78
CA SER A 586 -17.92 21.08 19.05
C SER A 586 -16.96 21.59 17.98
N ASP A 587 -16.90 22.91 17.78
CA ASP A 587 -16.01 23.54 16.78
C ASP A 587 -14.53 23.15 17.00
N GLU A 588 -14.07 23.14 18.26
CA GLU A 588 -12.70 22.73 18.63
C GLU A 588 -12.39 21.27 18.26
N ARG A 589 -13.37 20.36 18.42
CA ARG A 589 -13.22 18.95 18.07
C ARG A 589 -13.30 18.73 16.56
N HIS A 590 -14.12 19.53 15.87
CA HIS A 590 -14.22 19.55 14.41
C HIS A 590 -12.88 19.98 13.78
N GLU A 591 -12.30 21.10 14.22
CA GLU A 591 -11.01 21.60 13.74
C GLU A 591 -9.87 20.59 14.03
N TYR A 592 -9.83 20.01 15.24
CA TYR A 592 -8.87 18.95 15.57
C TYR A 592 -8.99 17.74 14.63
N LEU A 593 -10.20 17.17 14.46
CA LEU A 593 -10.37 15.99 13.62
C LEU A 593 -10.07 16.32 12.14
N ALA A 594 -10.51 17.47 11.64
CA ALA A 594 -10.21 17.92 10.28
C ALA A 594 -8.69 18.02 10.02
N SER A 595 -7.91 18.49 11.00
CA SER A 595 -6.44 18.53 10.89
C SER A 595 -5.80 17.14 10.84
N ARG A 596 -6.44 16.10 11.41
CA ARG A 596 -5.88 14.75 11.57
C ARG A 596 -6.35 13.73 10.53
N MET A 597 -7.49 13.95 9.86
CA MET A 597 -8.01 12.99 8.86
C MET A 597 -7.05 12.78 7.68
N ASN A 598 -6.29 13.80 7.27
CA ASN A 598 -5.30 13.68 6.20
C ASN A 598 -4.16 12.71 6.57
N ASP A 599 -3.56 12.90 7.75
CA ASP A 599 -2.50 12.02 8.28
C ASP A 599 -2.97 10.57 8.33
N ILE A 600 -4.17 10.34 8.87
CA ILE A 600 -4.75 9.01 9.05
C ILE A 600 -5.07 8.37 7.68
N ALA A 601 -5.63 9.14 6.74
CA ALA A 601 -5.92 8.66 5.39
C ALA A 601 -4.65 8.26 4.62
N GLN A 602 -3.59 9.07 4.68
CA GLN A 602 -2.30 8.77 4.07
C GLN A 602 -1.70 7.50 4.71
N GLN A 603 -1.54 7.51 6.04
CA GLN A 603 -0.89 6.43 6.77
C GLN A 603 -1.61 5.09 6.59
N SER A 604 -2.95 5.08 6.64
CA SER A 604 -3.74 3.86 6.42
C SER A 604 -3.57 3.34 4.99
N SER A 605 -3.53 4.25 4.00
CA SER A 605 -3.27 3.89 2.59
C SER A 605 -1.83 3.43 2.34
N GLU A 606 -0.86 3.79 3.20
CA GLU A 606 0.52 3.29 3.16
C GLU A 606 0.63 1.90 3.79
N ARG A 607 0.04 1.70 4.98
CA ARG A 607 -0.01 0.39 5.65
C ARG A 607 -0.74 -0.67 4.82
N GLU A 608 -1.86 -0.32 4.19
CA GLU A 608 -2.58 -1.20 3.26
C GLU A 608 -1.72 -1.66 2.08
N ARG A 609 -0.91 -0.76 1.49
CA ARG A 609 0.00 -1.13 0.39
C ARG A 609 1.12 -2.05 0.86
N ILE A 610 1.68 -1.82 2.05
CA ILE A 610 2.70 -2.70 2.64
C ILE A 610 2.11 -4.09 2.94
N ALA A 611 0.87 -4.17 3.43
CA ALA A 611 0.17 -5.43 3.65
C ALA A 611 0.00 -6.22 2.34
N VAL A 612 -0.60 -5.59 1.32
CA VAL A 612 -0.84 -6.23 0.01
C VAL A 612 0.45 -6.65 -0.70
N ASP A 613 1.53 -5.87 -0.60
CA ASP A 613 2.83 -6.24 -1.18
C ASP A 613 3.46 -7.43 -0.43
N ALA A 614 3.29 -7.54 0.90
CA ALA A 614 3.77 -8.70 1.69
C ALA A 614 2.94 -9.97 1.45
N GLU A 615 1.61 -9.84 1.34
CA GLU A 615 0.69 -10.93 1.01
C GLU A 615 1.04 -11.52 -0.36
N ARG A 616 1.19 -10.69 -1.39
CA ARG A 616 1.61 -11.10 -2.74
C ARG A 616 3.01 -11.72 -2.78
N GLU A 617 3.96 -11.20 -2.02
CA GLU A 617 5.31 -11.77 -1.98
C GLU A 617 5.30 -13.16 -1.34
N THR A 618 4.43 -13.38 -0.35
CA THR A 618 4.22 -14.70 0.30
C THR A 618 3.49 -15.67 -0.62
N GLU A 619 2.47 -15.18 -1.35
CA GLU A 619 1.77 -15.96 -2.37
C GLU A 619 2.71 -16.41 -3.49
N ALA A 620 3.56 -15.51 -4.00
CA ALA A 620 4.58 -15.82 -5.02
C ALA A 620 5.62 -16.82 -4.50
N LEU A 621 6.10 -16.64 -3.26
CA LEU A 621 6.99 -17.59 -2.58
C LEU A 621 6.38 -19.00 -2.53
N LYS A 622 5.12 -19.12 -2.12
CA LYS A 622 4.45 -20.43 -1.99
C LYS A 622 4.01 -21.01 -3.33
N LYS A 623 3.67 -20.18 -4.33
CA LYS A 623 3.51 -20.60 -5.74
C LYS A 623 4.81 -21.17 -6.30
N ALA A 624 5.95 -20.51 -6.08
CA ALA A 624 7.26 -21.05 -6.46
C ALA A 624 7.58 -22.36 -5.70
N GLN A 625 7.36 -22.41 -4.39
CA GLN A 625 7.61 -23.61 -3.57
C GLN A 625 6.77 -24.81 -4.02
N TYR A 626 5.52 -24.60 -4.43
CA TYR A 626 4.66 -25.65 -5.01
C TYR A 626 5.19 -26.19 -6.34
N MET A 627 5.74 -25.33 -7.20
CA MET A 627 6.26 -25.74 -8.52
C MET A 627 7.62 -26.44 -8.48
N LEU A 628 8.28 -26.55 -7.31
CA LEU A 628 9.60 -27.18 -7.18
C LEU A 628 9.62 -28.66 -7.61
N ASP A 629 8.61 -29.44 -7.23
CA ASP A 629 8.49 -30.84 -7.66
C ASP A 629 7.84 -31.02 -9.04
N LYS A 630 7.44 -29.90 -9.67
CA LYS A 630 6.82 -29.83 -11.00
C LYS A 630 7.79 -29.62 -12.16
N ILE A 631 9.10 -29.53 -11.88
CA ILE A 631 10.13 -29.35 -12.91
C ILE A 631 10.13 -30.55 -13.87
N GLY A 632 9.84 -30.28 -15.15
CA GLY A 632 9.68 -31.28 -16.20
C GLY A 632 8.23 -31.69 -16.49
N GLU A 633 7.25 -31.35 -15.65
CA GLU A 633 5.82 -31.53 -15.96
C GLU A 633 5.36 -30.52 -17.04
N GLU A 634 4.35 -30.93 -17.82
CA GLU A 634 3.76 -30.14 -18.90
C GLU A 634 2.36 -29.66 -18.54
N PHE A 635 2.07 -28.40 -18.80
CA PHE A 635 0.80 -27.73 -18.48
C PHE A 635 0.25 -27.00 -19.72
N GLU A 636 -1.05 -26.76 -19.73
CA GLU A 636 -1.67 -25.76 -20.60
C GLU A 636 -1.84 -24.46 -19.81
N GLY A 637 -1.65 -23.32 -20.47
CA GLY A 637 -1.75 -22.00 -19.85
C GLY A 637 -1.97 -20.91 -20.89
N ILE A 638 -2.35 -19.72 -20.42
CA ILE A 638 -2.72 -18.57 -21.25
C ILE A 638 -1.62 -17.52 -21.16
N ILE A 639 -1.28 -16.87 -22.28
CA ILE A 639 -0.34 -15.74 -22.27
C ILE A 639 -0.96 -14.55 -21.52
N SER A 640 -0.52 -14.33 -20.28
CA SER A 640 -1.01 -13.29 -19.35
C SER A 640 -0.38 -11.91 -19.58
N SER A 641 0.82 -11.88 -20.17
CA SER A 641 1.55 -10.66 -20.50
C SER A 641 2.63 -10.91 -21.55
N VAL A 642 2.93 -9.91 -22.36
CA VAL A 642 3.96 -9.96 -23.40
C VAL A 642 4.89 -8.76 -23.24
N THR A 643 6.20 -8.98 -23.41
CA THR A 643 7.24 -7.97 -23.19
C THR A 643 8.37 -8.08 -24.21
N GLY A 644 9.24 -7.05 -24.26
CA GLY A 644 10.47 -7.07 -25.05
C GLY A 644 11.55 -8.08 -24.62
N PHE A 645 11.35 -8.86 -23.56
CA PHE A 645 12.30 -9.89 -23.09
C PHE A 645 11.70 -11.30 -22.97
N GLY A 646 10.41 -11.46 -23.23
CA GLY A 646 9.69 -12.73 -23.09
C GLY A 646 8.19 -12.54 -22.90
N MET A 647 7.49 -13.63 -22.66
CA MET A 647 6.05 -13.66 -22.40
C MET A 647 5.75 -14.46 -21.13
N PHE A 648 4.85 -13.92 -20.32
CA PHE A 648 4.37 -14.57 -19.10
C PHE A 648 3.17 -15.44 -19.44
N ILE A 649 3.15 -16.62 -18.85
CA ILE A 649 2.12 -17.64 -19.01
C ILE A 649 1.51 -17.89 -17.64
N GLU A 650 0.18 -17.88 -17.58
CA GLU A 650 -0.58 -18.19 -16.37
C GLU A 650 -1.25 -19.56 -16.56
N LEU A 651 -1.05 -20.44 -15.58
CA LEU A 651 -1.68 -21.76 -15.51
C LEU A 651 -3.08 -21.65 -14.89
N ASP A 652 -3.92 -22.67 -15.07
CA ASP A 652 -5.28 -22.71 -14.51
C ASP A 652 -5.31 -22.50 -12.97
N ASN A 653 -4.30 -22.99 -12.24
CA ASN A 653 -4.17 -22.72 -10.80
C ASN A 653 -3.59 -21.33 -10.46
N THR A 654 -3.61 -20.38 -11.40
CA THR A 654 -3.12 -18.99 -11.30
C THR A 654 -1.61 -18.84 -10.99
N VAL A 655 -0.83 -19.89 -11.23
CA VAL A 655 0.65 -19.80 -11.21
C VAL A 655 1.11 -19.10 -12.48
N GLU A 656 1.80 -17.97 -12.35
CA GLU A 656 2.42 -17.25 -13.46
C GLU A 656 3.93 -17.60 -13.58
N GLY A 657 4.43 -17.74 -14.81
CA GLY A 657 5.84 -18.02 -15.10
C GLY A 657 6.29 -17.51 -16.46
N LEU A 658 7.60 -17.34 -16.65
CA LEU A 658 8.19 -16.63 -17.79
C LEU A 658 8.77 -17.58 -18.85
N ILE A 659 8.39 -17.38 -20.11
CA ILE A 659 9.13 -17.87 -21.28
C ILE A 659 9.99 -16.72 -21.81
N ARG A 660 11.32 -16.85 -21.73
CA ARG A 660 12.25 -15.82 -22.26
C ARG A 660 12.29 -15.82 -23.78
N LEU A 661 12.50 -14.64 -24.35
CA LEU A 661 12.72 -14.43 -25.78
C LEU A 661 13.93 -15.22 -26.33
N SER A 662 14.94 -15.48 -25.50
CA SER A 662 16.14 -16.27 -25.83
C SER A 662 15.87 -17.76 -26.06
N ASP A 663 14.74 -18.23 -25.55
CA ASP A 663 14.38 -19.65 -25.42
C ASP A 663 13.35 -20.01 -26.52
N LEU A 664 12.81 -19.00 -27.23
CA LEU A 664 12.15 -19.14 -28.52
C LEU A 664 13.21 -19.40 -29.61
N THR A 665 13.20 -20.60 -30.22
CA THR A 665 14.31 -21.07 -31.10
C THR A 665 13.97 -21.15 -32.58
N ASP A 666 12.72 -20.94 -32.99
CA ASP A 666 12.29 -21.07 -34.39
C ASP A 666 12.40 -19.77 -35.21
N ASP A 667 12.45 -18.60 -34.57
CA ASP A 667 12.53 -17.30 -35.25
C ASP A 667 13.16 -16.18 -34.40
N TYR A 668 13.42 -15.02 -35.02
CA TYR A 668 13.64 -13.76 -34.31
C TYR A 668 12.28 -13.09 -34.08
N TYR A 669 11.90 -12.88 -32.82
CA TYR A 669 10.62 -12.28 -32.45
C TYR A 669 10.80 -10.81 -32.04
N ASN A 670 10.04 -9.92 -32.68
CA ASN A 670 9.95 -8.51 -32.30
C ASN A 670 8.73 -8.27 -31.41
N HIS A 671 8.86 -7.39 -30.43
CA HIS A 671 7.77 -6.99 -29.54
C HIS A 671 6.96 -5.83 -30.14
N HIS A 672 5.68 -6.09 -30.40
CA HIS A 672 4.71 -5.12 -30.89
C HIS A 672 3.83 -4.68 -29.74
N GLU A 673 4.29 -3.67 -28.99
CA GLU A 673 3.69 -3.18 -27.75
C GLU A 673 2.20 -2.84 -27.90
N GLN A 674 1.82 -2.05 -28.93
CA GLN A 674 0.42 -1.72 -29.24
C GLN A 674 -0.49 -2.93 -29.58
N GLN A 675 0.11 -4.08 -29.94
CA GLN A 675 -0.62 -5.32 -30.25
C GLN A 675 -0.53 -6.35 -29.11
N HIS A 676 0.26 -6.04 -28.06
CA HIS A 676 0.63 -6.95 -26.98
C HIS A 676 1.04 -8.34 -27.49
N ALA A 677 1.93 -8.34 -28.48
CA ALA A 677 2.32 -9.53 -29.22
C ALA A 677 3.82 -9.59 -29.53
N LEU A 678 4.35 -10.81 -29.61
CA LEU A 678 5.64 -11.15 -30.21
C LEU A 678 5.40 -11.70 -31.62
N ILE A 679 6.05 -11.11 -32.62
CA ILE A 679 5.90 -11.51 -34.04
C ILE A 679 7.24 -11.94 -34.61
N GLY A 680 7.31 -13.17 -35.13
CA GLY A 680 8.49 -13.75 -35.77
C GLY A 680 8.76 -13.17 -37.17
N GLU A 681 9.97 -12.67 -37.42
CA GLU A 681 10.36 -12.00 -38.68
C GLU A 681 10.27 -12.89 -39.93
N ARG A 682 10.53 -14.19 -39.80
CA ARG A 682 10.70 -15.14 -40.93
C ARG A 682 9.50 -16.08 -41.08
N THR A 683 8.82 -16.37 -39.98
CA THR A 683 7.67 -17.28 -39.90
C THR A 683 6.34 -16.56 -39.90
N SER A 684 6.33 -15.26 -39.55
CA SER A 684 5.12 -14.49 -39.20
C SER A 684 4.30 -15.15 -38.09
N LYS A 685 4.90 -16.03 -37.29
CA LYS A 685 4.25 -16.65 -36.13
C LYS A 685 4.06 -15.59 -35.06
N MET A 686 2.85 -15.50 -34.54
CA MET A 686 2.45 -14.56 -33.51
C MET A 686 2.26 -15.31 -32.20
N PHE A 687 2.72 -14.70 -31.11
CA PHE A 687 2.30 -15.03 -29.75
C PHE A 687 1.71 -13.76 -29.14
N ARG A 688 0.41 -13.77 -28.85
CA ARG A 688 -0.35 -12.63 -28.36
C ARG A 688 -0.86 -12.91 -26.96
N ILE A 689 -1.00 -11.85 -26.17
CA ILE A 689 -1.73 -11.90 -24.91
C ILE A 689 -3.14 -12.50 -25.13
N GLY A 690 -3.46 -13.58 -24.40
CA GLY A 690 -4.69 -14.36 -24.56
C GLY A 690 -4.57 -15.66 -25.36
N ASP A 691 -3.47 -15.90 -26.08
CA ASP A 691 -3.25 -17.19 -26.74
C ASP A 691 -3.09 -18.31 -25.69
N SER A 692 -3.72 -19.46 -25.91
CA SER A 692 -3.45 -20.69 -25.16
C SER A 692 -2.20 -21.38 -25.71
N VAL A 693 -1.29 -21.77 -24.83
CA VAL A 693 -0.01 -22.42 -25.17
C VAL A 693 0.28 -23.60 -24.24
N LYS A 694 0.94 -24.63 -24.78
CA LYS A 694 1.44 -25.75 -23.98
C LYS A 694 2.89 -25.53 -23.55
N VAL A 695 3.12 -25.59 -22.24
CA VAL A 695 4.38 -25.25 -21.60
C VAL A 695 4.94 -26.40 -20.77
N ARG A 696 6.25 -26.37 -20.51
CA ARG A 696 6.93 -27.26 -19.57
C ARG A 696 7.70 -26.43 -18.55
N VAL A 697 7.61 -26.79 -17.26
CA VAL A 697 8.42 -26.16 -16.21
C VAL A 697 9.89 -26.54 -16.42
N VAL A 698 10.77 -25.57 -16.63
CA VAL A 698 12.22 -25.83 -16.82
C VAL A 698 13.07 -25.46 -15.63
N ARG A 699 12.67 -24.46 -14.84
CA ARG A 699 13.38 -24.01 -13.64
C ARG A 699 12.41 -23.29 -12.69
N VAL A 700 12.66 -23.43 -11.40
CA VAL A 700 12.07 -22.60 -10.35
C VAL A 700 13.23 -21.95 -9.60
N ASN A 701 13.09 -20.67 -9.23
CA ASN A 701 14.09 -19.94 -8.46
C ASN A 701 13.50 -19.44 -7.14
N MET A 702 13.88 -20.09 -6.04
CA MET A 702 13.45 -19.71 -4.68
C MET A 702 14.09 -18.42 -4.15
N ASP A 703 15.20 -17.94 -4.75
CA ASP A 703 15.81 -16.65 -4.36
C ASP A 703 15.14 -15.43 -5.05
N GLU A 704 14.28 -15.68 -6.04
CA GLU A 704 13.54 -14.65 -6.82
C GLU A 704 12.01 -14.86 -6.82
N HIS A 705 11.52 -15.98 -6.24
CA HIS A 705 10.14 -16.46 -6.29
C HIS A 705 9.59 -16.61 -7.74
N THR A 706 10.43 -17.01 -8.69
CA THR A 706 10.06 -17.10 -10.13
C THR A 706 9.98 -18.52 -10.66
N VAL A 707 9.09 -18.74 -11.62
CA VAL A 707 8.97 -19.97 -12.43
C VAL A 707 9.37 -19.65 -13.88
N ASP A 708 10.23 -20.46 -14.48
CA ASP A 708 10.56 -20.41 -15.90
C ASP A 708 9.87 -21.56 -16.65
N PHE A 709 9.34 -21.24 -17.83
CA PHE A 709 8.72 -22.19 -18.75
C PHE A 709 9.48 -22.27 -20.09
N GLU A 710 9.33 -23.40 -20.80
CA GLU A 710 9.60 -23.50 -22.24
C GLU A 710 8.34 -23.94 -23.01
N LEU A 711 8.25 -23.63 -24.30
CA LEU A 711 7.17 -24.13 -25.18
C LEU A 711 7.44 -25.58 -25.61
N VAL A 712 6.46 -26.46 -25.40
CA VAL A 712 6.60 -27.91 -25.68
C VAL A 712 6.87 -28.22 -27.16
N ASP A 713 6.28 -27.44 -28.09
CA ASP A 713 6.44 -27.63 -29.53
C ASP A 713 7.76 -27.06 -30.11
N MET A 714 8.56 -26.38 -29.29
CA MET A 714 9.88 -25.93 -29.72
C MET A 714 10.95 -26.98 -29.42
N LYS A 715 11.96 -27.08 -30.28
CA LYS A 715 13.12 -27.93 -30.00
C LYS A 715 13.96 -27.26 -28.91
N PRO A 716 14.20 -27.92 -27.76
CA PRO A 716 15.03 -27.35 -26.72
C PRO A 716 16.41 -27.06 -27.29
N ARG A 717 16.90 -25.85 -27.01
CA ARG A 717 18.23 -25.41 -27.43
C ARG A 717 19.25 -26.30 -26.75
N LYS A 718 19.90 -27.21 -27.50
CA LYS A 718 20.99 -28.02 -26.95
C LYS A 718 21.97 -27.10 -26.24
N GLU A 719 22.17 -27.31 -24.93
CA GLU A 719 23.14 -26.54 -24.17
C GLU A 719 24.50 -26.65 -24.85
N GLY A 720 24.95 -25.53 -25.39
CA GLY A 720 26.30 -25.42 -25.91
C GLY A 720 27.24 -25.48 -24.72
N VAL A 721 27.79 -26.66 -24.43
CA VAL A 721 28.90 -26.82 -23.50
C VAL A 721 30.11 -26.08 -24.07
N PHE A 722 30.13 -24.76 -23.87
CA PHE A 722 31.31 -23.94 -24.02
C PHE A 722 32.33 -24.53 -23.05
N PRO A 723 33.44 -25.13 -23.54
CA PRO A 723 34.41 -25.72 -22.64
C PRO A 723 34.96 -24.60 -21.77
N ARG A 724 34.73 -24.68 -20.44
CA ARG A 724 35.26 -23.73 -19.45
C ARG A 724 36.77 -23.62 -19.68
N ARG A 725 37.22 -22.53 -20.30
CA ARG A 725 38.64 -22.24 -20.47
C ARG A 725 39.21 -21.92 -19.10
N ALA A 726 39.76 -22.95 -18.46
CA ALA A 726 40.48 -22.82 -17.20
C ALA A 726 41.54 -21.72 -17.32
N GLY A 727 41.65 -20.90 -16.27
CA GLY A 727 42.68 -19.87 -16.20
C GLY A 727 44.07 -20.50 -16.19
N GLY A 728 44.84 -20.28 -17.25
CA GLY A 728 46.23 -20.70 -17.37
C GLY A 728 47.02 -19.61 -18.12
N GLY A 729 47.96 -18.96 -17.44
CA GLY A 729 48.68 -17.81 -17.98
C GLY A 729 49.93 -18.17 -18.78
N GLY A 730 50.58 -17.14 -19.35
CA GLY A 730 51.98 -17.23 -19.77
C GLY A 730 52.26 -17.71 -21.20
N GLY A 731 51.74 -17.02 -22.22
CA GLY A 731 52.04 -17.31 -23.64
C GLY A 731 52.46 -16.08 -24.44
N LYS A 732 53.76 -15.72 -24.45
CA LYS A 732 54.29 -14.69 -25.37
C LYS A 732 54.30 -15.24 -26.80
N PHE A 733 53.70 -14.54 -27.76
CA PHE A 733 54.10 -14.67 -29.16
C PHE A 733 54.30 -13.30 -29.83
N LYS A 734 55.25 -13.24 -30.75
CA LYS A 734 55.73 -11.99 -31.37
C LYS A 734 54.85 -11.61 -32.55
N GLY A 735 54.57 -10.32 -32.72
CA GLY A 735 54.12 -9.78 -33.99
C GLY A 735 55.27 -9.73 -35.00
N ALA A 736 54.96 -10.02 -36.26
CA ALA A 736 55.77 -9.69 -37.43
C ALA A 736 54.81 -9.25 -38.55
N GLY A 737 55.12 -8.16 -39.26
CA GLY A 737 54.21 -7.61 -40.27
C GLY A 737 54.85 -6.62 -41.24
N GLY A 738 54.18 -6.42 -42.37
CA GLY A 738 54.51 -5.53 -43.49
C GLY A 738 53.59 -5.86 -44.68
N PHE A 739 53.36 -4.99 -45.69
CA PHE A 739 53.83 -3.61 -45.97
C PHE A 739 52.90 -3.02 -47.10
N LYS A 740 52.93 -1.78 -47.62
CA LYS A 740 53.87 -0.64 -47.54
C LYS A 740 53.18 0.71 -47.93
N GLY A 741 52.65 1.48 -46.97
CA GLY A 741 52.17 2.86 -47.20
C GLY A 741 50.67 3.02 -47.50
N PHE A 742 50.08 4.23 -47.51
CA PHE A 742 50.70 5.58 -47.52
C PHE A 742 50.15 6.51 -46.41
N ARG A 743 50.96 7.48 -45.96
CA ARG A 743 50.51 8.68 -45.20
C ARG A 743 50.00 9.73 -46.21
N GLY A 744 49.16 10.72 -45.90
CA GLY A 744 48.63 11.18 -44.61
C GLY A 744 48.99 12.65 -44.35
N GLY A 745 48.01 13.50 -44.02
CA GLY A 745 48.20 14.94 -43.75
C GLY A 745 47.10 15.51 -42.84
N LYS A 746 47.47 16.40 -41.90
CA LYS A 746 46.57 17.02 -40.91
C LYS A 746 46.54 18.55 -41.04
N GLY A 747 45.39 19.15 -40.70
CA GLY A 747 45.20 20.60 -40.54
C GLY A 747 43.69 20.92 -40.56
N ALA A 748 42.92 21.01 -39.48
CA ALA A 748 43.06 21.61 -38.13
C ALA A 748 42.46 23.04 -38.02
N VAL A 749 41.32 23.13 -37.32
CA VAL A 749 40.70 24.33 -36.69
C VAL A 749 40.15 25.44 -37.59
N GLY A 750 38.84 25.72 -37.46
CA GLY A 750 38.17 26.93 -37.93
C GLY A 750 36.70 27.00 -37.44
N LYS A 751 36.22 28.17 -36.98
CA LYS A 751 34.85 28.38 -36.46
C LYS A 751 33.99 29.20 -37.44
N GLY A 752 32.69 28.88 -37.52
CA GLY A 752 31.63 29.77 -38.04
C GLY A 752 31.66 29.99 -39.56
N GLY A 753 30.65 30.60 -40.17
CA GLY A 753 29.37 31.12 -39.64
C GLY A 753 28.50 31.65 -40.79
N ALA A 754 27.25 32.04 -40.53
CA ALA A 754 26.30 32.57 -41.53
C ALA A 754 26.87 33.80 -42.29
N ASP A 755 26.51 34.09 -43.55
CA ASP A 755 25.14 34.52 -43.96
C ASP A 755 24.86 34.39 -45.49
N ARG A 756 23.67 34.87 -45.93
CA ARG A 756 23.07 34.87 -47.28
C ARG A 756 23.95 35.38 -48.44
N GLY A 757 23.61 34.98 -49.69
CA GLY A 757 23.90 35.85 -50.87
C GLY A 757 23.72 35.33 -52.31
N LYS A 758 22.52 35.48 -52.88
CA LYS A 758 22.13 35.58 -54.33
C LYS A 758 23.18 35.44 -55.47
N GLY A 759 22.82 34.65 -56.51
CA GLY A 759 23.33 34.67 -57.91
C GLY A 759 23.19 33.28 -58.55
N LYS A 760 22.48 33.01 -59.66
CA LYS A 760 22.61 33.46 -61.08
C LYS A 760 24.02 33.23 -61.66
N ASP A 761 24.19 32.66 -62.85
CA ASP A 761 23.25 32.44 -63.98
C ASP A 761 23.58 31.17 -64.82
N LYS A 762 22.77 30.91 -65.88
CA LYS A 762 22.83 29.88 -66.97
C LYS A 762 24.12 29.06 -67.23
N GLY A 763 24.08 27.86 -67.83
CA GLY A 763 22.97 27.08 -68.42
C GLY A 763 23.21 26.66 -69.89
N ASN A 764 22.85 25.42 -70.25
CA ASN A 764 22.76 24.88 -71.63
C ASN A 764 22.14 23.46 -71.59
N ASP A 765 21.60 22.85 -72.66
CA ASP A 765 20.42 23.17 -73.50
C ASP A 765 20.18 21.96 -74.47
N ARG A 766 18.99 21.86 -75.10
CA ARG A 766 18.55 20.90 -76.14
C ARG A 766 18.20 19.46 -75.68
N GLY A 767 17.15 18.80 -76.19
CA GLY A 767 16.03 19.27 -77.02
C GLY A 767 15.37 18.19 -77.93
N ASN A 768 14.03 18.23 -78.05
CA ASN A 768 13.14 17.49 -78.99
C ASN A 768 13.00 15.95 -78.88
N ASP A 769 11.94 15.28 -79.39
CA ASP A 769 10.48 15.61 -79.50
C ASP A 769 9.64 14.38 -80.01
N LYS A 770 8.32 14.36 -79.73
CA LYS A 770 7.18 13.64 -80.38
C LYS A 770 7.19 12.10 -80.60
N GLY A 771 6.10 11.46 -80.12
CA GLY A 771 5.72 10.06 -80.45
C GLY A 771 4.28 9.69 -80.08
N LYS A 772 3.28 10.10 -80.89
CA LYS A 772 1.82 9.95 -80.67
C LYS A 772 1.29 8.50 -80.66
N SER A 773 0.21 8.26 -79.91
CA SER A 773 -1.02 7.59 -80.41
C SER A 773 -2.25 7.97 -79.56
N GLY A 774 -3.48 7.65 -79.99
CA GLY A 774 -4.68 7.80 -79.13
C GLY A 774 -6.05 7.76 -79.84
N THR A 775 -6.99 7.04 -79.24
CA THR A 775 -8.46 7.00 -79.43
C THR A 775 -9.09 6.36 -78.18
N GLY A 776 -10.34 6.55 -77.78
CA GLY A 776 -11.35 7.51 -78.24
C GLY A 776 -12.80 6.99 -78.16
N ARG A 777 -13.55 7.24 -77.07
CA ARG A 777 -15.03 7.18 -77.05
C ARG A 777 -15.66 8.00 -75.91
N ARG A 778 -16.96 8.33 -76.03
CA ARG A 778 -17.71 9.31 -75.22
C ARG A 778 -19.23 8.98 -75.26
N GLU A 779 -20.02 9.72 -74.47
CA GLU A 779 -21.50 9.70 -74.36
C GLU A 779 -22.09 8.50 -73.56
N LYS A 780 -23.24 8.58 -72.88
CA LYS A 780 -24.32 9.61 -72.73
C LYS A 780 -24.65 9.81 -71.22
N GLY A 781 -25.41 10.80 -70.74
CA GLY A 781 -25.99 12.01 -71.35
C GLY A 781 -27.45 12.30 -70.92
N LYS A 782 -27.68 13.40 -70.16
CA LYS A 782 -28.98 13.94 -69.64
C LYS A 782 -29.62 13.11 -68.50
N GLY A 783 -30.44 13.65 -67.58
CA GLY A 783 -30.80 15.04 -67.26
C GLY A 783 -32.17 15.14 -66.52
N GLY A 784 -32.40 16.12 -65.64
CA GLY A 784 -33.68 16.30 -64.92
C GLY A 784 -33.71 17.45 -63.89
N TYR A 785 -34.90 18.00 -63.60
CA TYR A 785 -35.18 19.11 -62.65
C TYR A 785 -36.67 19.02 -62.20
N VAL A 786 -37.12 19.89 -61.27
CA VAL A 786 -38.51 20.02 -60.71
C VAL A 786 -38.87 18.95 -59.64
N ALA A 787 -39.77 19.17 -58.66
CA ALA A 787 -39.94 20.19 -57.58
C ALA A 787 -41.40 20.20 -57.05
N VAL A 788 -41.61 20.56 -55.76
CA VAL A 788 -42.94 20.74 -55.05
C VAL A 788 -43.72 19.42 -54.80
N GLY A 789 -44.46 19.19 -53.69
CA GLY A 789 -44.63 19.87 -52.39
C GLY A 789 -45.96 19.49 -51.66
N THR A 790 -46.10 19.79 -50.35
CA THR A 790 -47.37 19.80 -49.52
C THR A 790 -48.15 18.46 -49.31
N SER A 791 -48.97 18.21 -48.26
CA SER A 791 -49.32 18.93 -46.99
C SER A 791 -50.10 18.05 -45.98
N GLU A 792 -50.03 18.39 -44.67
CA GLU A 792 -51.01 18.12 -43.57
C GLU A 792 -51.31 16.66 -43.14
N SER A 793 -51.69 16.36 -41.87
CA SER A 793 -52.09 17.15 -40.67
C SER A 793 -51.38 16.56 -39.40
N ALA A 794 -51.68 16.80 -38.10
CA ALA A 794 -52.77 17.45 -37.34
C ALA A 794 -52.27 18.02 -35.97
N ALA A 795 -53.17 18.26 -34.99
CA ALA A 795 -52.94 18.92 -33.68
C ALA A 795 -54.10 18.55 -32.68
N PRO A 796 -54.41 19.25 -31.54
CA PRO A 796 -53.85 20.45 -30.86
C PRO A 796 -53.65 20.28 -29.31
N GLU A 797 -53.40 21.28 -28.43
CA GLU A 797 -53.02 22.72 -28.55
C GLU A 797 -51.52 22.92 -28.12
N GLY A 798 -51.05 23.69 -27.11
CA GLY A 798 -51.66 24.63 -26.14
C GLY A 798 -50.75 25.10 -24.99
N VAL A 799 -51.03 26.16 -24.20
CA VAL A 799 -51.95 27.32 -24.39
C VAL A 799 -51.40 28.59 -23.70
N ARG A 800 -50.59 29.42 -24.41
CA ARG A 800 -50.14 30.80 -24.05
C ARG A 800 -49.10 30.92 -22.90
N GLY A 801 -48.15 31.88 -22.88
CA GLY A 801 -47.68 32.82 -23.92
C GLY A 801 -47.15 34.18 -23.38
N ARG A 802 -46.46 34.96 -24.24
CA ARG A 802 -46.05 36.40 -24.08
C ARG A 802 -44.91 36.72 -23.06
N LYS A 803 -44.14 37.83 -23.13
CA LYS A 803 -43.78 38.85 -24.19
C LYS A 803 -42.83 39.94 -23.62
N ARG A 804 -41.78 40.38 -24.37
CA ARG A 804 -41.02 41.67 -24.19
C ARG A 804 -40.21 41.81 -22.87
N SER A 805 -39.32 42.81 -22.62
CA SER A 805 -38.62 43.84 -23.44
C SER A 805 -37.35 44.38 -22.72
N ARG A 806 -36.61 45.30 -23.38
CA ARG A 806 -35.46 46.08 -22.85
C ARG A 806 -35.78 46.98 -21.63
N GLY A 807 -34.71 47.40 -20.94
CA GLY A 807 -34.58 48.69 -20.25
C GLY A 807 -34.74 48.64 -18.72
N ASP A 808 -34.16 49.55 -17.92
CA ASP A 808 -33.14 50.59 -18.18
C ASP A 808 -32.54 51.08 -16.83
N GLY A 809 -31.39 51.77 -16.85
CA GLY A 809 -30.79 52.47 -15.69
C GLY A 809 -29.29 52.18 -15.51
N ALA A 810 -28.32 53.07 -15.77
CA ALA A 810 -28.07 54.45 -15.26
C ALA A 810 -27.21 54.48 -13.97
N ALA A 811 -26.17 55.31 -13.82
CA ALA A 811 -25.48 56.18 -14.78
C ALA A 811 -24.12 56.69 -14.22
N ALA A 812 -23.27 57.26 -15.11
CA ALA A 812 -22.14 58.17 -14.82
C ALA A 812 -20.95 57.60 -14.00
N ALA A 813 -19.71 58.13 -14.02
CA ALA A 813 -18.92 58.95 -14.96
C ALA A 813 -17.43 58.81 -14.51
N GLY A 814 -16.37 59.24 -15.20
CA GLY A 814 -16.23 60.00 -16.46
C GLY A 814 -14.79 59.87 -17.01
N GLU A 815 -14.38 60.76 -17.91
CA GLU A 815 -13.23 60.56 -18.81
C GLU A 815 -11.85 61.05 -18.31
N ALA A 816 -10.83 60.72 -19.12
CA ALA A 816 -9.63 61.49 -19.45
C ALA A 816 -8.31 61.23 -18.69
N ALA A 817 -7.30 60.81 -19.46
CA ALA A 817 -5.88 61.05 -19.19
C ALA A 817 -5.48 62.44 -19.75
N PRO A 818 -4.30 62.98 -19.38
CA PRO A 818 -3.17 62.81 -20.31
C PRO A 818 -1.75 62.71 -19.69
N GLN A 819 -0.80 62.39 -20.58
CA GLN A 819 0.61 62.80 -20.67
C GLN A 819 1.05 64.06 -19.86
N ARG A 820 2.34 64.29 -19.49
CA ARG A 820 3.64 63.98 -20.17
C ARG A 820 4.86 64.44 -19.30
N VAL A 821 6.08 63.90 -19.55
CA VAL A 821 7.42 64.60 -19.48
C VAL A 821 7.87 65.17 -18.10
N GLU A 822 9.14 65.32 -17.69
CA GLU A 822 10.54 64.97 -18.08
C GLU A 822 11.27 64.58 -16.75
N GLY A 823 12.55 64.18 -16.62
CA GLY A 823 13.74 64.15 -17.48
C GLY A 823 15.01 64.22 -16.59
N GLY A 824 16.18 63.80 -17.09
CA GLY A 824 17.48 63.97 -16.38
C GLY A 824 18.25 62.67 -16.11
N GLY A 825 19.58 62.70 -16.36
CA GLY A 825 20.53 61.63 -15.99
C GLY A 825 21.30 61.98 -14.72
N VAL A 826 22.60 61.67 -14.54
CA VAL A 826 23.58 60.93 -15.36
C VAL A 826 24.78 60.57 -14.43
N THR A 827 25.91 60.02 -14.93
CA THR A 827 27.21 59.83 -14.20
C THR A 827 27.18 58.87 -12.98
N ASP A 828 27.86 57.72 -12.97
CA ASP A 828 29.33 57.46 -12.84
C ASP A 828 29.71 57.04 -11.40
N ALA A 829 30.83 56.36 -11.11
CA ALA A 829 31.69 55.48 -11.92
C ALA A 829 32.65 54.72 -10.97
N ALA A 830 33.32 53.68 -11.50
CA ALA A 830 34.44 52.95 -10.90
C ALA A 830 34.16 52.28 -9.54
N GLY A 831 34.95 51.31 -9.06
CA GLY A 831 36.06 50.54 -9.60
C GLY A 831 36.50 49.56 -8.50
N GLY A 832 37.11 48.40 -8.75
CA GLY A 832 37.85 47.95 -9.92
C GLY A 832 39.18 47.37 -9.44
N ALA A 833 39.71 46.35 -10.15
CA ALA A 833 40.93 45.61 -9.79
C ALA A 833 40.81 44.68 -8.56
N LYS A 834 41.05 43.35 -8.70
CA LYS A 834 42.35 42.60 -8.71
C LYS A 834 42.86 42.27 -7.30
N ALA A 835 43.46 41.11 -7.01
CA ALA A 835 43.50 39.81 -7.72
C ALA A 835 44.24 38.73 -6.85
N ARG A 836 44.20 37.47 -7.33
CA ARG A 836 45.23 36.41 -7.19
C ARG A 836 45.46 35.71 -5.81
N ARG A 837 45.04 34.44 -5.83
CA ARG A 837 45.88 33.20 -5.73
C ARG A 837 46.16 32.51 -4.37
N LYS A 838 45.67 31.25 -4.36
CA LYS A 838 46.38 29.96 -4.10
C LYS A 838 46.49 29.39 -2.68
N LYS A 839 45.88 28.19 -2.57
CA LYS A 839 46.39 26.93 -1.99
C LYS A 839 46.88 26.91 -0.53
N SER A 840 46.09 26.26 0.32
CA SER A 840 46.33 24.93 0.94
C SER A 840 45.06 24.57 1.75
N SER A 841 44.46 23.37 1.77
CA SER A 841 44.93 22.06 2.28
C SER A 841 45.59 22.17 3.67
N GLY A 842 45.02 21.63 4.74
CA GLY A 842 43.77 20.90 4.90
C GLY A 842 43.48 20.69 6.39
N ASP A 843 42.49 19.84 6.69
CA ASP A 843 42.21 19.23 7.99
C ASP A 843 41.98 20.16 9.20
N ASP A 844 40.77 20.11 9.78
CA ASP A 844 40.64 20.08 11.24
C ASP A 844 39.29 19.44 11.66
N ALA A 845 39.32 18.63 12.71
CA ALA A 845 38.14 18.00 13.30
C ALA A 845 37.41 18.97 14.26
N PRO A 846 36.10 18.79 14.55
CA PRO A 846 35.35 19.75 15.35
C PRO A 846 35.86 19.83 16.80
N TRP A 847 36.30 21.02 17.22
CA TRP A 847 36.72 21.30 18.61
C TRP A 847 35.89 22.42 19.25
N TRP A 848 35.23 22.10 20.37
CA TRP A 848 34.76 23.09 21.34
C TRP A 848 35.42 22.89 22.71
N ASP A 849 36.51 23.62 23.00
CA ASP A 849 36.90 23.92 24.39
C ASP A 849 37.89 25.11 24.53
N LYS A 850 37.74 25.89 25.62
CA LYS A 850 38.74 26.75 26.29
C LYS A 850 39.69 27.64 25.46
N LYS A 851 39.49 28.97 25.59
CA LYS A 851 40.37 30.00 26.25
C LYS A 851 39.84 31.42 25.88
N ARG A 852 40.07 32.54 26.58
CA ARG A 852 40.82 33.00 27.79
C ARG A 852 40.13 34.33 28.24
N GLY A 853 40.16 34.87 29.47
CA GLY A 853 40.86 34.52 30.72
C GLY A 853 41.97 35.53 31.10
N LYS A 854 41.89 36.21 32.28
CA LYS A 854 43.00 36.96 32.93
C LYS A 854 42.68 37.49 34.36
N LYS A 855 43.61 37.24 35.31
CA LYS A 855 43.98 37.99 36.57
C LYS A 855 42.88 38.48 37.56
N GLY A 856 43.01 38.35 38.89
CA GLY A 856 43.91 37.52 39.71
C GLY A 856 44.35 38.10 41.08
N ARG A 857 44.59 37.17 42.04
CA ARG A 857 45.49 37.25 43.23
C ARG A 857 45.03 37.97 44.53
N ALA A 858 44.92 37.15 45.59
CA ALA A 858 45.26 37.38 47.01
C ALA A 858 44.43 38.32 47.92
N GLY A 859 44.43 37.98 49.22
CA GLY A 859 44.00 38.82 50.35
C GLY A 859 42.87 38.19 51.18
N GLY A 860 43.13 37.82 52.44
CA GLY A 860 42.11 37.35 53.38
C GLY A 860 41.49 38.49 54.19
N GLY A 861 40.41 38.22 54.92
CA GLY A 861 39.78 39.22 55.79
C GLY A 861 38.40 38.78 56.30
N THR A 862 38.30 38.69 57.62
CA THR A 862 37.13 38.47 58.47
C THR A 862 35.92 39.41 58.24
N LEU A 863 34.70 38.87 58.50
CA LEU A 863 33.44 39.59 58.84
C LEU A 863 32.79 40.39 57.67
N SER A 864 31.47 40.63 57.63
CA SER A 864 30.38 40.47 58.64
C SER A 864 29.01 40.14 58.00
N GLU A 865 28.14 39.45 58.75
CA GLU A 865 26.65 39.51 58.78
C GLU A 865 25.81 39.45 57.48
N GLY A 866 24.79 38.57 57.43
CA GLY A 866 23.87 38.54 56.27
C GLY A 866 22.77 37.45 56.17
N GLY A 867 22.13 37.04 57.26
CA GLY A 867 20.92 36.16 57.21
C GLY A 867 21.19 34.65 57.19
N SER A 868 20.29 33.87 57.81
CA SER A 868 20.48 32.46 58.14
C SER A 868 19.80 31.47 57.18
N LEU A 869 20.46 30.34 56.94
CA LEU A 869 19.86 29.14 56.33
C LEU A 869 19.04 28.34 57.36
N SER A 870 18.01 27.66 56.84
CA SER A 870 17.42 26.36 57.26
C SER A 870 17.58 25.78 58.68
N GLU A 871 16.44 25.21 59.13
CA GLU A 871 16.26 23.95 59.89
C GLU A 871 16.05 23.96 61.44
N ARG A 872 14.99 23.21 61.83
CA ARG A 872 14.66 22.62 63.14
C ARG A 872 14.33 23.51 64.36
N LEU A 873 13.13 23.32 64.89
CA LEU A 873 12.95 22.69 66.21
C LEU A 873 11.51 22.20 66.43
N ALA A 874 11.27 21.44 67.52
CA ALA A 874 9.97 20.91 67.92
C ALA A 874 9.83 20.77 69.45
N ALA A 875 8.57 20.65 69.90
CA ALA A 875 8.10 20.14 71.20
C ALA A 875 8.11 21.07 72.46
N VAL A 876 7.46 20.55 73.51
CA VAL A 876 7.14 21.11 74.86
C VAL A 876 5.97 22.11 74.92
N GLY A 877 4.92 21.97 75.76
CA GLY A 877 4.39 20.78 76.48
C GLY A 877 3.96 20.97 77.95
N ALA A 878 2.66 20.78 78.26
CA ALA A 878 2.05 20.49 79.59
C ALA A 878 0.52 20.24 79.45
N GLY A 879 -0.21 19.44 80.23
CA GLY A 879 0.13 18.44 81.28
C GLY A 879 -1.12 17.94 82.08
N ARG A 880 -1.02 16.81 82.83
CA ARG A 880 -2.01 16.12 83.72
C ARG A 880 -3.06 15.19 83.02
N THR A 881 -3.09 13.84 83.16
CA THR A 881 -3.27 12.84 84.29
C THR A 881 -4.75 12.46 84.55
N ASP A 882 -5.19 11.21 84.84
CA ASP A 882 -4.51 9.98 85.34
C ASP A 882 -5.26 8.63 85.03
N SER A 883 -4.63 7.48 85.34
CA SER A 883 -5.18 6.09 85.51
C SER A 883 -5.63 5.25 84.27
N GLY A 884 -5.63 3.90 84.27
CA GLY A 884 -5.02 2.91 85.20
C GLY A 884 -5.52 1.43 85.08
N THR A 885 -4.62 0.43 85.16
CA THR A 885 -4.83 -1.06 85.21
C THR A 885 -5.25 -1.78 83.89
N GLY A 886 -5.00 -3.09 83.64
CA GLY A 886 -4.48 -4.22 84.46
C GLY A 886 -3.70 -5.33 83.66
N ARG A 887 -3.51 -6.56 84.21
CA ARG A 887 -2.51 -7.59 83.77
C ARG A 887 -3.05 -9.05 83.63
N ARG A 888 -2.27 -9.92 82.92
CA ARG A 888 -2.15 -11.43 82.91
C ARG A 888 -2.58 -12.10 81.56
N ALA A 889 -1.98 -13.17 80.98
CA ALA A 889 -1.19 -14.37 81.39
C ALA A 889 -2.06 -15.63 81.75
N ALA A 890 -1.76 -16.90 81.39
CA ALA A 890 -0.78 -17.55 80.48
C ALA A 890 -0.97 -19.11 80.34
N LYS A 891 -0.18 -19.78 79.45
CA LYS A 891 0.35 -21.20 79.47
C LYS A 891 -0.51 -22.48 79.20
N GLY A 892 0.04 -23.35 78.32
CA GLY A 892 0.14 -24.84 78.49
C GLY A 892 -0.65 -25.77 77.52
N ARG A 893 -0.33 -27.09 77.31
CA ARG A 893 0.90 -27.92 77.53
C ARG A 893 0.74 -29.39 76.98
N GLY A 894 1.81 -30.06 76.49
CA GLY A 894 1.88 -31.54 76.19
C GLY A 894 1.57 -31.95 74.72
N GLY A 895 1.98 -33.11 74.13
CA GLY A 895 2.74 -34.33 74.56
C GLY A 895 1.95 -35.63 74.17
N ILE A 896 2.46 -36.78 73.65
CA ILE A 896 3.71 -37.57 73.79
C ILE A 896 3.72 -38.80 72.78
N ALA A 897 4.89 -39.42 72.46
CA ALA A 897 5.14 -40.82 71.95
C ALA A 897 4.78 -41.26 70.48
N LEU A 898 5.39 -42.29 69.83
CA LEU A 898 6.65 -43.09 70.02
C LEU A 898 7.06 -43.94 68.75
N GLY A 899 8.38 -44.08 68.47
CA GLY A 899 9.08 -45.20 67.74
C GLY A 899 8.92 -45.36 66.21
N GLY A 900 9.90 -45.79 65.39
CA GLY A 900 11.34 -46.17 65.56
C GLY A 900 11.66 -47.63 65.14
N GLY A 901 12.76 -48.01 64.45
CA GLY A 901 13.89 -47.28 63.81
C GLY A 901 15.05 -48.23 63.33
N GLY A 902 15.94 -47.78 62.41
CA GLY A 902 17.07 -48.55 61.80
C GLY A 902 16.96 -48.66 60.25
N GLY A 903 18.01 -48.80 59.42
CA GLY A 903 19.47 -48.91 59.60
C GLY A 903 20.24 -48.61 58.27
N GLU A 904 21.58 -48.81 58.24
CA GLU A 904 22.51 -48.39 57.15
C GLU A 904 22.45 -49.30 55.88
N ALA A 905 23.05 -49.01 54.70
CA ALA A 905 24.18 -48.12 54.35
C ALA A 905 24.28 -47.73 52.84
N ALA A 906 25.18 -46.79 52.52
CA ALA A 906 25.95 -46.64 51.26
C ALA A 906 25.27 -45.85 50.07
N PRO A 907 26.02 -45.45 48.99
CA PRO A 907 26.06 -44.06 48.49
C PRO A 907 25.25 -43.82 47.18
N ASP A 908 25.21 -42.64 46.54
CA ASP A 908 26.26 -41.60 46.41
C ASP A 908 25.72 -40.15 46.16
N THR A 909 26.64 -39.20 45.93
CA THR A 909 26.45 -37.77 45.57
C THR A 909 25.32 -37.48 44.57
N GLY A 910 24.69 -36.30 44.52
CA GLY A 910 24.91 -35.03 45.22
C GLY A 910 24.15 -33.91 44.49
N ALA A 911 23.72 -32.83 45.15
CA ALA A 911 22.62 -31.99 44.65
C ALA A 911 22.99 -30.52 44.32
N ALA A 912 22.15 -29.93 43.44
CA ALA A 912 22.02 -28.49 43.12
C ALA A 912 23.15 -27.83 42.29
N PRO A 913 22.89 -26.72 41.57
CA PRO A 913 21.65 -25.92 41.48
C PRO A 913 20.82 -26.17 40.21
N ALA A 914 19.64 -25.53 40.12
CA ALA A 914 18.75 -25.59 38.98
C ALA A 914 18.69 -24.25 38.22
N GLU A 915 18.73 -24.30 36.90
CA GLU A 915 18.45 -23.17 36.01
C GLU A 915 17.00 -23.22 35.48
N ARG A 916 16.49 -22.08 34.99
CA ARG A 916 15.10 -21.94 34.53
C ARG A 916 15.04 -22.04 33.01
N GLY A 917 14.59 -23.17 32.49
CA GLY A 917 14.26 -23.32 31.07
C GLY A 917 12.96 -22.59 30.72
N ALA A 918 12.91 -22.00 29.53
CA ALA A 918 11.66 -21.52 28.93
C ALA A 918 10.76 -22.70 28.54
N VAL A 919 9.45 -22.46 28.42
CA VAL A 919 8.47 -23.50 28.05
C VAL A 919 8.04 -23.27 26.61
N ASP A 920 8.36 -24.25 25.76
CA ASP A 920 7.90 -24.38 24.38
C ASP A 920 6.39 -24.75 24.35
N TRP A 921 5.64 -24.20 23.40
CA TRP A 921 4.17 -24.32 23.31
C TRP A 921 3.71 -24.62 21.88
N ALA A 922 3.93 -25.87 21.47
CA ALA A 922 3.30 -26.47 20.29
C ALA A 922 2.55 -27.76 20.66
N SER A 923 1.55 -28.13 19.84
CA SER A 923 0.60 -29.25 20.00
C SER A 923 -0.45 -29.11 21.13
N GLY A 924 -1.72 -29.44 20.85
CA GLY A 924 -2.78 -29.29 21.86
C GLY A 924 -4.23 -29.66 21.52
N VAL A 925 -4.60 -30.00 20.27
CA VAL A 925 -6.01 -30.29 19.91
C VAL A 925 -6.19 -31.51 19.00
N ASN A 926 -6.33 -32.71 19.58
CA ASN A 926 -7.35 -33.70 19.15
C ASN A 926 -7.50 -34.83 20.18
N ALA A 927 -8.70 -35.05 20.74
CA ALA A 927 -8.92 -36.10 21.74
C ALA A 927 -10.40 -36.52 21.95
N LEU A 928 -11.16 -36.86 20.89
CA LEU A 928 -12.55 -37.32 21.07
C LEU A 928 -13.03 -38.44 20.11
N ALA A 929 -12.35 -39.59 20.12
CA ALA A 929 -12.91 -40.84 19.57
C ALA A 929 -12.29 -42.10 20.22
N LYS A 930 -13.10 -42.91 20.93
CA LYS A 930 -12.74 -44.28 21.38
C LYS A 930 -13.95 -45.21 21.29
N GLY A 931 -13.95 -46.12 20.31
CA GLY A 931 -14.91 -47.22 20.22
C GLY A 931 -14.58 -48.17 19.07
N GLY A 932 -14.63 -49.49 19.33
CA GLY A 932 -14.61 -50.52 18.27
C GLY A 932 -13.25 -51.10 17.85
N ARG A 933 -12.68 -52.02 18.65
CA ARG A 933 -11.69 -53.00 18.15
C ARG A 933 -12.40 -54.19 17.51
N ARG A 934 -11.94 -54.67 16.34
CA ARG A 934 -11.97 -56.10 15.94
C ARG A 934 -10.83 -56.44 14.96
N ARG A 935 -10.57 -57.74 14.76
CA ARG A 935 -9.35 -58.29 14.12
C ARG A 935 -9.64 -58.94 12.75
N SER A 936 -8.70 -58.80 11.82
CA SER A 936 -8.12 -59.84 10.93
C SER A 936 -7.11 -59.16 10.00
N GLU A 937 -5.80 -59.41 10.03
CA GLU A 937 -5.06 -60.63 9.64
C GLU A 937 -5.21 -61.04 8.15
N GLY A 938 -4.08 -60.97 7.42
CA GLY A 938 -3.75 -61.82 6.27
C GLY A 938 -4.21 -61.34 4.88
N GLY A 939 -3.29 -61.36 3.90
CA GLY A 939 -3.66 -61.18 2.48
C GLY A 939 -2.55 -60.65 1.56
N GLU A 940 -1.54 -61.46 1.24
CA GLU A 940 -0.76 -61.25 0.00
C GLU A 940 -1.66 -61.59 -1.21
N GLY A 941 -1.62 -60.81 -2.30
CA GLY A 941 -2.44 -61.08 -3.47
C GLY A 941 -2.11 -60.17 -4.66
N SER A 942 -1.53 -60.74 -5.72
CA SER A 942 -0.98 -59.97 -6.84
C SER A 942 -1.84 -60.01 -8.12
N ASP A 943 -1.75 -58.90 -8.86
CA ASP A 943 -1.65 -58.85 -10.33
C ASP A 943 -2.94 -58.83 -11.21
N LYS A 944 -2.74 -58.27 -12.43
CA LYS A 944 -3.55 -58.33 -13.66
C LYS A 944 -4.94 -57.67 -13.76
N LYS A 945 -4.89 -56.44 -14.27
CA LYS A 945 -5.36 -56.02 -15.62
C LYS A 945 -6.87 -55.93 -15.96
N ARG A 946 -7.14 -54.81 -16.65
CA ARG A 946 -8.05 -54.56 -17.80
C ARG A 946 -9.51 -54.11 -17.54
N ARG A 947 -9.75 -52.87 -18.00
CA ARG A 947 -10.87 -52.41 -18.83
C ARG A 947 -12.29 -52.72 -18.30
N ARG A 948 -13.00 -51.63 -17.96
CA ARG A 948 -13.66 -50.94 -19.05
C ARG A 948 -13.31 -49.46 -19.06
#